data_AF-A0A2S8SPX9-F1
#
_entry.id   AF-A0A2S8SPX9-F1
#
_cell.length_a   1.000
_cell.length_b   1.000
_cell.length_c   1.000
_cell.angle_alpha   90.00
_cell.angle_beta   90.00
_cell.angle_gamma   90.00
#
_symmetry.space_group_name_H-M   'P 1'
#
loop_
_entity.id
_entity.type
_entity.pdbx_description
1 polymer ?
#
loop_
_entity_poly.entity_id
_entity_poly.type
_entity_poly.pdbx_seq_one_letter_code
_entity_poly.pdbx_strand_id
1 'polypeptide(L)'
;MDEARSLESSLASREICLFSFHFRMKDRFSYHFALLKKPLGILFALCLAFWSRVLFTGQVLLPGAMLGGFAPFGGQQSAPWTILQWDALAQYFPWRHFAAQSLTRGEIPLWNPFQFSGTPFVANAQSAVFYPLNFPFWIFDTAFAFGIAAFLHSVLASFSTYFLARRWNLSRAGAVLAAAIYAFCGYLSAWALLPTLFATASWLPLCLLLFEKASDDEKPGAASVGLSLALACALLAGHAQIFFYILLALALRQPFLRRKWRGLALLCGSLGLAVSLSALQVLPTLELARIGHREMTPPTPADWNFVVSRALGHAPISATQSAWNWSDLQSFFVPGAALSWGTLNENFAYIGLVALLLGITGVFCSRKAKYSTTNEVSPDKISSQKTSQTPNLATSTPQNYAVALALFGLLYALATPLAQFFFFGFPGVAQMGGTGRALLLWSLGLALLAGFGLDFGRARIKSGVFVPLVFVLVGAELFFNGFLTQPTAPRAQIYPPTTLTTFLAKNSAPDARVLMLTPQRDWLPTEGFRAPKTHPQGILPPNGAMVYGIYDVNGYDSLSLRVYRAFIGSAQQNGPSPALNGNMVLLDSPTQTLLDSLAVRWVVTPQGEPLRTGTGQKVLSANGCDVWKREISGPLRVSGASFAPGWRDGKYQPQSFRLGGFVSLCALAFVAASLGFKWSARFR
;
A
#
# COMPACT_ATOMS: atom_id res chain seq x y z
N MET A 1 -43.10 -88.75 36.85
CA MET A 1 -41.95 -88.69 37.78
C MET A 1 -40.88 -89.55 37.17
N ASP A 2 -39.78 -89.08 36.61
CA ASP A 2 -39.16 -87.77 36.64
C ASP A 2 -38.41 -87.61 35.31
N GLU A 3 -38.84 -86.64 34.50
CA GLU A 3 -38.50 -86.53 33.08
C GLU A 3 -37.36 -85.53 32.84
N ALA A 4 -36.30 -86.06 32.22
CA ALA A 4 -35.59 -85.53 31.06
C ALA A 4 -35.70 -84.03 30.67
N ARG A 5 -34.51 -83.45 30.40
CA ARG A 5 -34.21 -82.27 29.55
C ARG A 5 -34.61 -80.88 30.11
N SER A 6 -33.62 -80.09 30.55
CA SER A 6 -33.24 -78.79 29.92
C SER A 6 -32.36 -77.89 30.80
N LEU A 7 -31.42 -77.21 30.11
CA LEU A 7 -30.85 -75.88 30.38
C LEU A 7 -29.62 -75.74 31.30
N GLU A 8 -28.45 -76.03 30.71
CA GLU A 8 -27.23 -75.24 30.86
C GLU A 8 -27.45 -73.81 30.32
N SER A 9 -27.07 -72.76 31.07
CA SER A 9 -26.52 -71.53 30.47
C SER A 9 -25.81 -70.60 31.47
N SER A 10 -24.57 -70.21 31.09
CA SER A 10 -23.97 -68.86 31.21
C SER A 10 -23.51 -68.37 32.60
N LEU A 11 -22.36 -68.78 33.14
CA LEU A 11 -20.96 -68.31 32.92
C LEU A 11 -20.51 -66.99 33.61
N ALA A 12 -19.42 -67.16 34.37
CA ALA A 12 -18.26 -66.29 34.56
C ALA A 12 -18.39 -65.00 35.42
N SER A 13 -17.69 -65.01 36.56
CA SER A 13 -17.43 -63.89 37.47
C SER A 13 -16.20 -64.35 38.31
N ARG A 14 -15.14 -63.61 38.67
CA ARG A 14 -14.84 -62.19 38.91
C ARG A 14 -13.32 -62.06 39.05
N GLU A 15 -12.71 -60.97 38.60
CA GLU A 15 -11.56 -60.32 39.28
C GLU A 15 -11.60 -58.80 39.02
N ILE A 16 -11.80 -57.99 40.06
CA ILE A 16 -10.83 -57.15 40.80
C ILE A 16 -10.86 -55.68 40.33
N CYS A 17 -11.05 -54.81 41.32
CA CYS A 17 -11.31 -53.39 41.21
C CYS A 17 -10.03 -52.60 41.49
N LEU A 18 -9.63 -51.69 40.59
CA LEU A 18 -8.80 -50.52 40.91
C LEU A 18 -9.27 -49.33 40.04
N PHE A 19 -9.64 -48.25 40.73
CA PHE A 19 -10.23 -47.02 40.20
C PHE A 19 -9.36 -46.37 39.11
N SER A 20 -9.88 -46.25 37.89
CA SER A 20 -9.38 -45.33 36.85
C SER A 20 -10.36 -44.18 36.66
N PHE A 21 -9.92 -42.96 36.99
CA PHE A 21 -10.61 -41.72 36.62
C PHE A 21 -10.52 -41.52 35.09
N HIS A 22 -11.52 -42.00 34.37
CA HIS A 22 -11.66 -41.75 32.93
C HIS A 22 -12.31 -40.37 32.73
N PHE A 23 -11.49 -39.32 32.60
CA PHE A 23 -11.95 -38.01 32.19
C PHE A 23 -12.41 -38.07 30.72
N ARG A 24 -13.73 -38.16 30.52
CA ARG A 24 -14.38 -38.23 29.19
C ARG A 24 -14.21 -36.89 28.47
N MET A 25 -13.10 -36.74 27.74
CA MET A 25 -12.71 -35.51 27.03
C MET A 25 -13.17 -35.49 25.55
N LYS A 26 -14.21 -36.26 25.18
CA LYS A 26 -14.64 -36.37 23.77
C LYS A 26 -15.79 -35.44 23.37
N ASP A 27 -16.63 -34.99 24.30
CA ASP A 27 -17.89 -34.33 23.93
C ASP A 27 -17.94 -32.80 24.15
N ARG A 28 -16.90 -32.17 24.71
CA ARG A 28 -16.85 -30.70 24.88
C ARG A 28 -16.19 -29.93 23.73
N PHE A 29 -15.46 -30.59 22.83
CA PHE A 29 -14.76 -29.91 21.72
C PHE A 29 -15.64 -29.65 20.49
N SER A 30 -16.77 -30.33 20.35
CA SER A 30 -17.70 -30.14 19.21
C SER A 30 -18.47 -28.81 19.26
N TYR A 31 -18.54 -28.14 20.42
CA TYR A 31 -19.26 -26.87 20.57
C TYR A 31 -18.44 -25.62 20.21
N HIS A 32 -17.10 -25.71 20.09
CA HIS A 32 -16.25 -24.53 19.89
C HIS A 32 -16.04 -24.11 18.41
N PHE A 33 -16.67 -24.80 17.44
CA PHE A 33 -16.54 -24.48 16.01
C PHE A 33 -17.77 -23.81 15.37
N ALA A 34 -18.71 -23.32 16.19
CA ALA A 34 -19.76 -22.41 15.72
C ALA A 34 -19.19 -21.12 15.08
N LEU A 35 -17.95 -20.73 15.41
CA LEU A 35 -17.26 -19.56 14.88
C LEU A 35 -17.05 -19.61 13.36
N LEU A 36 -16.73 -20.78 12.78
CA LEU A 36 -16.56 -20.94 11.32
C LEU A 36 -17.87 -20.85 10.52
N LYS A 37 -19.03 -20.73 11.20
CA LYS A 37 -20.30 -20.40 10.54
C LYS A 37 -20.37 -18.93 10.11
N LYS A 38 -19.53 -18.06 10.69
CA LYS A 38 -19.47 -16.61 10.38
C LYS A 38 -18.06 -16.18 9.95
N PRO A 39 -17.55 -16.65 8.79
CA PRO A 39 -16.17 -16.42 8.36
C PRO A 39 -15.81 -14.93 8.23
N LEU A 40 -16.74 -14.09 7.77
CA LEU A 40 -16.53 -12.65 7.67
C LEU A 40 -16.40 -11.98 9.05
N GLY A 41 -17.15 -12.46 10.04
CA GLY A 41 -17.04 -11.97 11.43
C GLY A 41 -15.68 -12.28 12.04
N ILE A 42 -15.13 -13.48 11.76
CA ILE A 42 -13.77 -13.85 12.16
C ILE A 42 -12.74 -12.91 11.51
N LEU A 43 -12.81 -12.74 10.18
CA LEU A 43 -11.85 -11.90 9.46
C LEU A 43 -11.89 -10.44 9.92
N PHE A 44 -13.09 -9.92 10.17
CA PHE A 44 -13.26 -8.59 10.74
C PHE A 44 -12.65 -8.47 12.14
N ALA A 45 -12.90 -9.45 13.02
CA ALA A 45 -12.31 -9.50 14.36
C ALA A 45 -10.78 -9.63 14.32
N LEU A 46 -10.22 -10.39 13.37
CA LEU A 46 -8.77 -10.46 13.16
C LEU A 46 -8.20 -9.12 12.71
N CYS A 47 -8.85 -8.42 11.78
CA CYS A 47 -8.43 -7.07 11.38
C CYS A 47 -8.48 -6.12 12.57
N LEU A 48 -9.52 -6.21 13.41
CA LEU A 48 -9.68 -5.38 14.60
C LEU A 48 -8.59 -5.66 15.63
N ALA A 49 -8.26 -6.93 15.85
CA ALA A 49 -7.21 -7.35 16.77
C ALA A 49 -5.83 -6.91 16.28
N PHE A 50 -5.55 -7.09 14.99
CA PHE A 50 -4.28 -6.71 14.36
C PHE A 50 -4.02 -5.19 14.47
N TRP A 51 -5.04 -4.37 14.24
CA TRP A 51 -4.96 -2.91 14.33
C TRP A 51 -5.35 -2.34 15.70
N SER A 52 -5.56 -3.20 16.71
CA SER A 52 -6.10 -2.79 18.02
C SER A 52 -5.27 -1.70 18.70
N ARG A 53 -3.94 -1.75 18.56
CA ARG A 53 -3.02 -0.75 19.11
C ARG A 53 -3.35 0.65 18.60
N VAL A 54 -3.56 0.82 17.30
CA VAL A 54 -3.83 2.14 16.71
C VAL A 54 -5.29 2.55 16.76
N LEU A 55 -6.21 1.60 17.00
CA LEU A 55 -7.64 1.87 17.10
C LEU A 55 -8.10 2.20 18.52
N PHE A 56 -7.45 1.65 19.55
CA PHE A 56 -7.97 1.71 20.93
C PHE A 56 -7.00 2.24 21.99
N THR A 57 -5.71 2.42 21.69
CA THR A 57 -4.70 2.76 22.75
C THR A 57 -4.17 4.20 22.68
N GLY A 58 -4.72 5.04 21.78
CA GLY A 58 -4.23 6.42 21.56
C GLY A 58 -2.90 6.49 20.78
N GLN A 59 -2.38 5.34 20.34
CA GLN A 59 -1.28 5.25 19.39
C GLN A 59 -1.79 5.48 17.96
N VAL A 60 -0.91 5.94 17.07
CA VAL A 60 -1.20 6.13 15.64
C VAL A 60 -0.21 5.39 14.77
N LEU A 61 -0.62 5.02 13.55
CA LEU A 61 0.19 4.27 12.58
C LEU A 61 1.17 5.20 11.84
N LEU A 62 2.10 5.79 12.58
CA LEU A 62 3.12 6.70 12.06
C LEU A 62 4.41 6.55 12.88
N PRO A 63 5.61 6.67 12.25
CA PRO A 63 6.89 6.55 12.94
C PRO A 63 7.27 7.85 13.68
N GLY A 64 6.42 8.31 14.59
CA GLY A 64 6.53 9.63 15.24
C GLY A 64 7.86 9.92 15.93
N ALA A 65 8.55 8.90 16.44
CA ALA A 65 9.87 9.04 17.05
C ALA A 65 10.93 9.64 16.11
N MET A 66 10.77 9.48 14.78
CA MET A 66 11.67 10.11 13.80
C MET A 66 11.57 11.63 13.83
N LEU A 67 10.42 12.21 14.21
CA LEU A 67 10.29 13.67 14.31
C LEU A 67 11.24 14.25 15.38
N GLY A 68 11.56 13.50 16.44
CA GLY A 68 12.46 13.96 17.51
C GLY A 68 13.87 14.36 17.04
N GLY A 69 14.29 13.93 15.85
CA GLY A 69 15.57 14.33 15.26
C GLY A 69 15.58 15.72 14.62
N PHE A 70 14.42 16.33 14.37
CA PHE A 70 14.32 17.69 13.84
C PHE A 70 14.39 18.72 14.96
N ALA A 71 15.05 19.86 14.70
CA ALA A 71 15.34 20.87 15.71
C ALA A 71 14.11 21.29 16.55
N PRO A 72 12.93 21.59 15.97
CA PRO A 72 11.75 22.02 16.71
C PRO A 72 11.21 20.99 17.68
N PHE A 73 11.49 19.71 17.46
CA PHE A 73 10.96 18.58 18.22
C PHE A 73 12.00 17.91 19.13
N GLY A 74 13.21 18.47 19.22
CA GLY A 74 14.25 18.02 20.13
C GLY A 74 15.65 17.95 19.52
N GLY A 75 15.78 17.90 18.19
CA GLY A 75 17.08 17.88 17.51
C GLY A 75 17.97 16.69 17.87
N GLN A 76 17.39 15.56 18.28
CA GLN A 76 18.13 14.41 18.79
C GLN A 76 18.73 13.58 17.64
N GLN A 77 20.05 13.60 17.48
CA GLN A 77 20.73 12.83 16.44
C GLN A 77 20.57 11.30 16.60
N SER A 78 20.27 10.84 17.82
CA SER A 78 19.96 9.45 18.16
C SER A 78 18.52 9.03 17.81
N ALA A 79 17.67 9.94 17.33
CA ALA A 79 16.32 9.60 16.89
C ALA A 79 16.37 8.53 15.79
N PRO A 80 15.40 7.60 15.76
CA PRO A 80 15.39 6.55 14.74
C PRO A 80 15.26 7.18 13.35
N TRP A 81 15.89 6.54 12.36
CA TRP A 81 15.83 7.00 10.97
C TRP A 81 15.70 5.85 9.99
N THR A 82 14.74 5.96 9.05
CA THR A 82 14.59 5.03 7.92
C THR A 82 13.93 5.74 6.75
N ILE A 83 14.63 5.82 5.59
CA ILE A 83 14.17 6.59 4.41
C ILE A 83 12.75 6.25 3.98
N LEU A 84 12.42 4.96 3.81
CA LEU A 84 11.11 4.62 3.25
C LEU A 84 9.99 4.84 4.25
N GLN A 85 10.21 4.53 5.53
CA GLN A 85 9.20 4.79 6.57
C GLN A 85 8.98 6.29 6.78
N TRP A 86 10.00 7.10 6.52
CA TRP A 86 9.95 8.55 6.63
C TRP A 86 8.96 9.22 5.66
N ASP A 87 8.70 8.64 4.48
CA ASP A 87 7.69 9.18 3.55
C ASP A 87 6.31 9.31 4.20
N ALA A 88 6.00 8.46 5.20
CA ALA A 88 4.77 8.57 5.99
C ALA A 88 4.64 9.95 6.65
N LEU A 89 5.73 10.49 7.20
CA LEU A 89 5.76 11.77 7.89
C LEU A 89 6.03 12.96 6.97
N ALA A 90 6.90 12.82 5.96
CA ALA A 90 7.30 13.93 5.09
C ALA A 90 6.47 14.06 3.80
N GLN A 91 5.61 13.10 3.48
CA GLN A 91 4.87 13.13 2.23
C GLN A 91 3.39 12.83 2.47
N TYR A 92 3.09 11.64 2.96
CA TYR A 92 1.70 11.19 3.06
C TYR A 92 0.93 11.92 4.16
N PHE A 93 1.50 12.10 5.35
CA PHE A 93 0.81 12.82 6.41
C PHE A 93 0.47 14.28 6.04
N PRO A 94 1.44 15.12 5.58
CA PRO A 94 1.14 16.49 5.19
C PRO A 94 0.10 16.57 4.07
N TRP A 95 0.19 15.69 3.06
CA TRP A 95 -0.77 15.68 1.97
C TRP A 95 -2.17 15.24 2.40
N ARG A 96 -2.29 14.20 3.22
CA ARG A 96 -3.60 13.78 3.76
C ARG A 96 -4.19 14.85 4.68
N HIS A 97 -3.35 15.53 5.45
CA HIS A 97 -3.77 16.64 6.33
C HIS A 97 -4.31 17.82 5.52
N PHE A 98 -3.52 18.31 4.54
CA PHE A 98 -3.91 19.42 3.68
C PHE A 98 -5.17 19.11 2.85
N ALA A 99 -5.27 17.89 2.31
CA ALA A 99 -6.46 17.44 1.59
C ALA A 99 -7.70 17.44 2.49
N ALA A 100 -7.60 16.86 3.69
CA ALA A 100 -8.68 16.81 4.66
C ALA A 100 -9.15 18.21 5.09
N GLN A 101 -8.22 19.11 5.43
CA GLN A 101 -8.54 20.49 5.82
C GLN A 101 -9.21 21.27 4.68
N SER A 102 -8.76 21.07 3.44
CA SER A 102 -9.37 21.75 2.29
C SER A 102 -10.78 21.23 2.02
N LEU A 103 -10.95 19.91 2.00
CA LEU A 103 -12.25 19.28 1.72
C LEU A 103 -13.30 19.56 2.80
N THR A 104 -12.88 19.62 4.08
CA THR A 104 -13.77 20.00 5.19
C THR A 104 -14.22 21.45 5.11
N ARG A 105 -13.48 22.33 4.43
CA ARG A 105 -13.91 23.69 4.07
C ARG A 105 -14.75 23.76 2.78
N GLY A 106 -15.04 22.63 2.14
CA GLY A 106 -15.73 22.58 0.85
C GLY A 106 -14.85 22.94 -0.35
N GLU A 107 -13.53 22.94 -0.17
CA GLU A 107 -12.56 23.32 -1.21
C GLU A 107 -11.90 22.07 -1.78
N ILE A 108 -11.96 21.91 -3.11
CA ILE A 108 -11.13 20.91 -3.80
C ILE A 108 -9.70 21.49 -3.88
N PRO A 109 -8.69 20.85 -3.27
CA PRO A 109 -7.33 21.39 -3.22
C PRO A 109 -6.61 21.23 -4.56
N LEU A 110 -6.96 22.03 -5.57
CA LEU A 110 -6.29 21.98 -6.86
C LEU A 110 -4.83 22.47 -6.78
N TRP A 111 -4.56 23.40 -5.87
CA TRP A 111 -3.26 24.05 -5.67
C TRP A 111 -2.78 23.89 -4.23
N ASN A 112 -1.52 23.54 -4.04
CA ASN A 112 -0.87 23.56 -2.73
C ASN A 112 0.09 24.75 -2.67
N PRO A 113 -0.19 25.78 -1.84
CA PRO A 113 0.64 26.97 -1.75
C PRO A 113 1.83 26.83 -0.77
N PHE A 114 1.90 25.75 0.01
CA PHE A 114 2.82 25.60 1.14
C PHE A 114 4.12 24.86 0.81
N GLN A 115 4.24 24.32 -0.41
CA GLN A 115 5.44 23.63 -0.88
C GLN A 115 5.92 24.27 -2.19
N PHE A 116 7.23 24.41 -2.38
CA PHE A 116 7.84 24.96 -3.61
C PHE A 116 7.32 26.34 -4.02
N SER A 117 6.92 27.19 -3.07
CA SER A 117 6.22 28.44 -3.38
C SER A 117 4.94 28.25 -4.20
N GLY A 118 4.34 27.06 -4.16
CA GLY A 118 3.15 26.67 -4.91
C GLY A 118 3.39 25.48 -5.87
N THR A 119 2.45 24.54 -5.93
CA THR A 119 2.47 23.47 -6.94
C THR A 119 1.07 22.87 -7.17
N PRO A 120 0.77 22.29 -8.35
CA PRO A 120 -0.46 21.52 -8.56
C PRO A 120 -0.57 20.35 -7.57
N PHE A 121 -1.68 20.27 -6.84
CA PHE A 121 -1.83 19.28 -5.76
C PHE A 121 -2.65 18.07 -6.18
N VAL A 122 -3.91 18.28 -6.61
CA VAL A 122 -4.76 17.21 -7.15
C VAL A 122 -4.08 16.47 -8.31
N ALA A 123 -3.31 17.18 -9.16
CA ALA A 123 -2.59 16.54 -10.26
C ALA A 123 -1.53 15.52 -9.79
N ASN A 124 -1.09 15.58 -8.53
CA ASN A 124 -0.28 14.52 -7.96
C ASN A 124 -1.17 13.32 -7.58
N ALA A 125 -1.05 12.19 -8.29
CA ALA A 125 -1.87 11.00 -8.04
C ALA A 125 -1.73 10.44 -6.61
N GLN A 126 -0.55 10.61 -5.97
CA GLN A 126 -0.32 10.10 -4.62
C GLN A 126 -1.05 10.93 -3.53
N SER A 127 -1.49 12.15 -3.86
CA SER A 127 -2.38 12.94 -3.00
C SER A 127 -3.72 12.24 -2.77
N ALA A 128 -4.15 11.38 -3.72
CA ALA A 128 -5.32 10.50 -3.65
C ALA A 128 -6.59 11.19 -3.13
N VAL A 129 -6.80 12.46 -3.52
CA VAL A 129 -7.90 13.32 -3.05
C VAL A 129 -9.26 12.68 -3.31
N PHE A 130 -9.40 12.00 -4.45
CA PHE A 130 -10.66 11.40 -4.90
C PHE A 130 -10.79 9.91 -4.63
N TYR A 131 -9.86 9.33 -3.86
CA TYR A 131 -9.94 7.93 -3.49
C TYR A 131 -10.99 7.72 -2.40
N PRO A 132 -12.04 6.90 -2.62
CA PRO A 132 -13.19 6.84 -1.73
C PRO A 132 -12.87 6.31 -0.32
N LEU A 133 -11.91 5.39 -0.17
CA LEU A 133 -11.54 4.87 1.15
C LEU A 133 -10.62 5.82 1.95
N ASN A 134 -10.36 7.04 1.46
CA ASN A 134 -9.77 8.12 2.25
C ASN A 134 -10.80 8.93 3.06
N PHE A 135 -12.09 8.59 3.02
CA PHE A 135 -13.10 9.27 3.83
C PHE A 135 -12.80 9.36 5.35
N PRO A 136 -12.07 8.42 6.01
CA PRO A 136 -11.73 8.57 7.42
C PRO A 136 -10.94 9.84 7.71
N PHE A 137 -10.12 10.31 6.76
CA PHE A 137 -9.36 11.56 6.90
C PHE A 137 -10.26 12.80 6.91
N TRP A 138 -11.50 12.70 6.45
CA TRP A 138 -12.46 13.82 6.47
C TRP A 138 -13.27 13.89 7.76
N ILE A 139 -13.32 12.79 8.52
CA ILE A 139 -14.15 12.65 9.73
C ILE A 139 -13.28 12.74 10.99
N PHE A 140 -12.11 12.09 10.98
CA PHE A 140 -11.24 11.97 12.14
C PHE A 140 -9.98 12.82 11.99
N ASP A 141 -9.24 13.02 13.08
CA ASP A 141 -7.93 13.63 13.00
C ASP A 141 -7.01 12.82 12.08
N THR A 142 -6.17 13.53 11.31
CA THR A 142 -5.39 12.91 10.24
C THR A 142 -4.52 11.75 10.74
N ALA A 143 -3.93 11.86 11.94
CA ALA A 143 -3.04 10.83 12.46
C ALA A 143 -3.78 9.55 12.84
N PHE A 144 -4.94 9.66 13.52
CA PHE A 144 -5.79 8.52 13.82
C PHE A 144 -6.39 7.89 12.56
N ALA A 145 -6.75 8.71 11.57
CA ALA A 145 -7.31 8.26 10.30
C ALA A 145 -6.38 7.32 9.51
N PHE A 146 -5.04 7.41 9.67
CA PHE A 146 -4.11 6.42 9.10
C PHE A 146 -4.40 5.00 9.61
N GLY A 147 -4.67 4.84 10.92
CA GLY A 147 -5.00 3.55 11.52
C GLY A 147 -6.33 3.00 11.03
N ILE A 148 -7.37 3.86 10.96
CA ILE A 148 -8.68 3.48 10.43
C ILE A 148 -8.58 3.10 8.95
N ALA A 149 -7.86 3.89 8.15
CA ALA A 149 -7.64 3.58 6.74
C ALA A 149 -6.95 2.22 6.59
N ALA A 150 -5.88 1.96 7.35
CA ALA A 150 -5.19 0.68 7.29
C ALA A 150 -6.11 -0.50 7.64
N PHE A 151 -6.94 -0.34 8.68
CA PHE A 151 -7.96 -1.32 9.05
C PHE A 151 -8.96 -1.59 7.92
N LEU A 152 -9.53 -0.55 7.29
CA LEU A 152 -10.48 -0.72 6.19
C LEU A 152 -9.87 -1.45 4.99
N HIS A 153 -8.59 -1.19 4.68
CA HIS A 153 -7.88 -1.86 3.60
C HIS A 153 -7.58 -3.33 3.92
N SER A 154 -7.23 -3.67 5.17
CA SER A 154 -7.13 -5.08 5.61
C SER A 154 -8.48 -5.80 5.52
N VAL A 155 -9.59 -5.14 5.85
CA VAL A 155 -10.95 -5.71 5.68
C VAL A 155 -11.24 -5.97 4.20
N LEU A 156 -10.95 -4.99 3.33
CA LEU A 156 -11.12 -5.15 1.88
C LEU A 156 -10.28 -6.32 1.34
N ALA A 157 -9.00 -6.36 1.68
CA ALA A 157 -8.07 -7.41 1.25
C ALA A 157 -8.52 -8.79 1.74
N SER A 158 -8.87 -8.93 3.03
CA SER A 158 -9.29 -10.21 3.61
C SER A 158 -10.62 -10.70 3.06
N PHE A 159 -11.65 -9.84 2.98
CA PHE A 159 -12.96 -10.24 2.48
C PHE A 159 -12.89 -10.63 1.01
N SER A 160 -12.18 -9.85 0.20
CA SER A 160 -12.05 -10.11 -1.23
C SER A 160 -11.27 -11.39 -1.51
N THR A 161 -10.18 -11.64 -0.77
CA THR A 161 -9.44 -12.91 -0.86
C THR A 161 -10.28 -14.10 -0.39
N TYR A 162 -11.09 -13.95 0.67
CA TYR A 162 -12.00 -14.99 1.11
C TYR A 162 -13.00 -15.35 0.00
N PHE A 163 -13.66 -14.36 -0.61
CA PHE A 163 -14.62 -14.63 -1.69
C PHE A 163 -13.95 -15.20 -2.95
N LEU A 164 -12.75 -14.76 -3.29
CA LEU A 164 -11.94 -15.35 -4.37
C LEU A 164 -11.63 -16.83 -4.08
N ALA A 165 -11.10 -17.13 -2.89
CA ALA A 165 -10.81 -18.50 -2.46
C ALA A 165 -12.07 -19.38 -2.45
N ARG A 166 -13.22 -18.85 -2.02
CA ARG A 166 -14.51 -19.54 -2.06
C ARG A 166 -14.94 -19.84 -3.50
N ARG A 167 -14.73 -18.92 -4.44
CA ARG A 167 -14.99 -19.15 -5.88
C ARG A 167 -14.10 -20.26 -6.44
N TRP A 168 -12.90 -20.43 -5.90
CA TRP A 168 -11.96 -21.50 -6.27
C TRP A 168 -12.21 -22.83 -5.55
N ASN A 169 -13.35 -22.97 -4.86
CA ASN A 169 -13.78 -24.18 -4.15
C ASN A 169 -12.86 -24.63 -3.00
N LEU A 170 -12.04 -23.74 -2.43
CA LEU A 170 -11.40 -24.02 -1.15
C LEU A 170 -12.47 -24.24 -0.08
N SER A 171 -12.17 -24.95 1.02
CA SER A 171 -13.07 -25.07 2.17
C SER A 171 -13.21 -23.72 2.90
N ARG A 172 -14.18 -23.59 3.82
CA ARG A 172 -14.35 -22.34 4.60
C ARG A 172 -13.09 -22.04 5.41
N ALA A 173 -12.48 -23.08 5.98
CA ALA A 173 -11.22 -22.95 6.72
C ALA A 173 -10.07 -22.54 5.79
N GLY A 174 -9.90 -23.21 4.65
CA GLY A 174 -8.89 -22.85 3.63
C GLY A 174 -9.04 -21.40 3.15
N ALA A 175 -10.27 -20.95 2.91
CA ALA A 175 -10.55 -19.58 2.47
C ALA A 175 -10.29 -18.52 3.56
N VAL A 176 -10.66 -18.78 4.82
CA VAL A 176 -10.35 -17.87 5.95
C VAL A 176 -8.84 -17.80 6.17
N LEU A 177 -8.13 -18.94 6.06
CA LEU A 177 -6.68 -18.98 6.20
C LEU A 177 -6.00 -18.16 5.09
N ALA A 178 -6.37 -18.37 3.82
CA ALA A 178 -5.83 -17.60 2.70
C ALA A 178 -6.08 -16.09 2.85
N ALA A 179 -7.29 -15.72 3.28
CA ALA A 179 -7.66 -14.34 3.54
C ALA A 179 -6.82 -13.70 4.66
N ALA A 180 -6.62 -14.41 5.77
CA ALA A 180 -5.77 -13.94 6.87
C ALA A 180 -4.30 -13.82 6.45
N ILE A 181 -3.76 -14.82 5.76
CA ILE A 181 -2.37 -14.79 5.27
C ILE A 181 -2.15 -13.58 4.38
N TYR A 182 -3.01 -13.34 3.38
CA TYR A 182 -2.82 -12.21 2.48
C TYR A 182 -2.95 -10.87 3.21
N ALA A 183 -3.99 -10.68 4.03
CA ALA A 183 -4.26 -9.40 4.68
C ALA A 183 -3.21 -9.00 5.73
N PHE A 184 -2.50 -9.96 6.31
CA PHE A 184 -1.52 -9.75 7.38
C PHE A 184 -0.11 -10.21 6.99
N CYS A 185 0.17 -10.49 5.72
CA CYS A 185 1.51 -10.87 5.27
C CYS A 185 2.51 -9.73 5.52
N GLY A 186 3.80 -10.07 5.48
CA GLY A 186 4.89 -9.11 5.61
C GLY A 186 4.76 -7.97 4.62
N TYR A 187 4.49 -8.27 3.36
CA TYR A 187 4.37 -7.26 2.29
C TYR A 187 3.35 -6.17 2.65
N LEU A 188 2.08 -6.52 2.91
CA LEU A 188 1.05 -5.52 3.21
C LEU A 188 1.33 -4.80 4.54
N SER A 189 1.87 -5.53 5.54
CA SER A 189 2.17 -4.96 6.86
C SER A 189 3.27 -3.91 6.81
N ALA A 190 4.36 -4.18 6.08
CA ALA A 190 5.49 -3.24 5.94
C ALA A 190 5.11 -2.01 5.11
N TRP A 191 4.24 -2.17 4.11
CA TRP A 191 3.77 -1.07 3.28
C TRP A 191 2.62 -0.25 3.88
N ALA A 192 2.07 -0.63 5.03
CA ALA A 192 0.92 0.05 5.63
C ALA A 192 1.19 1.54 5.93
N LEU A 193 2.46 1.93 6.12
CA LEU A 193 2.89 3.33 6.31
C LEU A 193 2.89 4.17 5.03
N LEU A 194 2.94 3.53 3.85
CA LEU A 194 2.83 4.17 2.55
C LEU A 194 1.43 3.88 2.00
N PRO A 195 0.42 4.67 2.40
CA PRO A 195 -0.99 4.30 2.24
C PRO A 195 -1.39 4.08 0.78
N THR A 196 -0.76 4.75 -0.18
CA THR A 196 -1.09 4.57 -1.61
C THR A 196 -0.78 3.15 -2.08
N LEU A 197 0.36 2.59 -1.67
CA LEU A 197 0.79 1.24 -2.07
C LEU A 197 -0.12 0.20 -1.43
N PHE A 198 -0.29 0.28 -0.11
CA PHE A 198 -1.16 -0.63 0.64
C PHE A 198 -2.63 -0.56 0.17
N ALA A 199 -3.13 0.65 -0.07
CA ALA A 199 -4.49 0.85 -0.57
C ALA A 199 -4.70 0.25 -1.95
N THR A 200 -3.84 0.56 -2.93
CA THR A 200 -3.94 -0.02 -4.27
C THR A 200 -3.83 -1.55 -4.22
N ALA A 201 -2.86 -2.10 -3.47
CA ALA A 201 -2.66 -3.55 -3.35
C ALA A 201 -3.90 -4.28 -2.84
N SER A 202 -4.63 -3.69 -1.89
CA SER A 202 -5.82 -4.30 -1.26
C SER A 202 -6.97 -4.57 -2.24
N TRP A 203 -6.99 -3.91 -3.41
CA TRP A 203 -7.99 -4.14 -4.46
C TRP A 203 -7.71 -5.37 -5.33
N LEU A 204 -6.47 -5.89 -5.33
CA LEU A 204 -6.06 -6.99 -6.21
C LEU A 204 -7.00 -8.21 -6.15
N PRO A 205 -7.36 -8.75 -4.96
CA PRO A 205 -8.21 -9.94 -4.91
C PRO A 205 -9.63 -9.66 -5.40
N LEU A 206 -10.15 -8.45 -5.18
CA LEU A 206 -11.49 -8.05 -5.63
C LEU A 206 -11.54 -7.92 -7.15
N CYS A 207 -10.52 -7.29 -7.74
CA CYS A 207 -10.38 -7.20 -9.20
C CYS A 207 -10.33 -8.60 -9.83
N LEU A 208 -9.55 -9.53 -9.25
CA LEU A 208 -9.49 -10.92 -9.73
C LEU A 208 -10.85 -11.64 -9.62
N LEU A 209 -11.52 -11.53 -8.47
CA LEU A 209 -12.82 -12.13 -8.24
C LEU A 209 -13.87 -11.64 -9.26
N LEU A 210 -13.96 -10.32 -9.45
CA LEU A 210 -14.94 -9.71 -10.35
C LEU A 210 -14.60 -9.98 -11.81
N PHE A 211 -13.32 -10.04 -12.15
CA PHE A 211 -12.86 -10.41 -13.49
C PHE A 211 -13.24 -11.84 -13.86
N GLU A 212 -13.01 -12.81 -12.98
CA GLU A 212 -13.47 -14.19 -13.20
C GLU A 212 -14.98 -14.28 -13.27
N LYS A 213 -15.69 -13.58 -12.38
CA LYS A 213 -17.15 -13.56 -12.36
C LYS A 213 -17.73 -13.01 -13.66
N ALA A 214 -17.23 -11.86 -14.14
CA ALA A 214 -17.68 -11.26 -15.39
C ALA A 214 -17.34 -12.13 -16.62
N SER A 215 -16.19 -12.81 -16.58
CA SER A 215 -15.71 -13.62 -17.71
C SER A 215 -16.43 -14.95 -17.86
N ASP A 216 -16.68 -15.65 -16.75
CA ASP A 216 -17.22 -17.01 -16.76
C ASP A 216 -18.74 -17.08 -16.59
N ASP A 217 -19.36 -16.14 -15.86
CA ASP A 217 -20.81 -16.16 -15.61
C ASP A 217 -21.60 -15.73 -16.87
N GLU A 218 -22.80 -16.26 -17.08
CA GLU A 218 -23.57 -15.97 -18.30
C GLU A 218 -23.97 -14.49 -18.44
N LYS A 219 -24.35 -13.86 -17.32
CA LYS A 219 -24.79 -12.46 -17.23
C LYS A 219 -23.72 -11.60 -16.53
N PRO A 220 -22.85 -10.89 -17.26
CA PRO A 220 -21.72 -10.18 -16.66
C PRO A 220 -22.08 -8.86 -15.98
N GLY A 221 -23.22 -8.23 -16.33
CA GLY A 221 -23.46 -6.79 -16.15
C GLY A 221 -23.02 -6.20 -14.81
N ALA A 222 -23.50 -6.74 -13.69
CA ALA A 222 -23.11 -6.24 -12.36
C ALA A 222 -21.63 -6.52 -12.00
N ALA A 223 -21.07 -7.65 -12.44
CA ALA A 223 -19.68 -8.01 -12.19
C ALA A 223 -18.71 -7.18 -13.04
N SER A 224 -19.07 -6.86 -14.29
CA SER A 224 -18.27 -5.98 -15.15
C SER A 224 -18.27 -4.55 -14.64
N VAL A 225 -19.44 -4.02 -14.24
CA VAL A 225 -19.51 -2.70 -13.60
C VAL A 225 -18.71 -2.68 -12.30
N GLY A 226 -18.86 -3.72 -11.48
CA GLY A 226 -18.07 -3.89 -10.26
C GLY A 226 -16.56 -3.90 -10.54
N LEU A 227 -16.11 -4.61 -11.58
CA LEU A 227 -14.70 -4.64 -11.97
C LEU A 227 -14.20 -3.24 -12.37
N SER A 228 -14.96 -2.50 -13.16
CA SER A 228 -14.62 -1.11 -13.52
C SER A 228 -14.51 -0.21 -12.29
N LEU A 229 -15.43 -0.33 -11.34
CA LEU A 229 -15.39 0.45 -10.09
C LEU A 229 -14.19 0.06 -9.22
N ALA A 230 -13.88 -1.24 -9.10
CA ALA A 230 -12.72 -1.72 -8.35
C ALA A 230 -11.40 -1.25 -8.98
N LEU A 231 -11.29 -1.31 -10.31
CA LEU A 231 -10.13 -0.79 -11.05
C LEU A 231 -10.02 0.74 -10.92
N ALA A 232 -11.14 1.47 -10.99
CA ALA A 232 -11.14 2.91 -10.77
C ALA A 232 -10.66 3.27 -9.35
N CYS A 233 -11.14 2.55 -8.33
CA CYS A 233 -10.70 2.76 -6.95
C CYS A 233 -9.20 2.43 -6.78
N ALA A 234 -8.72 1.33 -7.37
CA ALA A 234 -7.31 0.96 -7.34
C ALA A 234 -6.42 2.02 -8.02
N LEU A 235 -6.90 2.60 -9.13
CA LEU A 235 -6.21 3.68 -9.84
C LEU A 235 -6.20 4.99 -9.03
N LEU A 236 -7.33 5.37 -8.45
CA LEU A 236 -7.49 6.57 -7.62
C LEU A 236 -6.70 6.49 -6.30
N ALA A 237 -6.40 5.30 -5.80
CA ALA A 237 -5.53 5.11 -4.64
C ALA A 237 -4.08 5.62 -4.88
N GLY A 238 -3.69 5.86 -6.13
CA GLY A 238 -2.56 6.73 -6.47
C GLY A 238 -1.22 6.05 -6.68
N HIS A 239 -1.16 4.71 -6.67
CA HIS A 239 0.09 3.96 -6.86
C HIS A 239 0.17 3.23 -8.22
N ALA A 240 0.66 3.93 -9.25
CA ALA A 240 0.66 3.46 -10.64
C ALA A 240 1.35 2.09 -10.84
N GLN A 241 2.47 1.83 -10.16
CA GLN A 241 3.19 0.56 -10.28
C GLN A 241 2.39 -0.64 -9.75
N ILE A 242 1.73 -0.49 -8.61
CA ILE A 242 0.89 -1.57 -8.06
C ILE A 242 -0.36 -1.76 -8.92
N PHE A 243 -0.93 -0.67 -9.45
CA PHE A 243 -2.03 -0.77 -10.40
C PHE A 243 -1.61 -1.56 -11.65
N PHE A 244 -0.40 -1.33 -12.18
CA PHE A 244 0.17 -2.13 -13.27
C PHE A 244 0.28 -3.61 -12.88
N TYR A 245 0.73 -3.94 -11.67
CA TYR A 245 0.76 -5.34 -11.20
C TYR A 245 -0.63 -5.97 -11.06
N ILE A 246 -1.66 -5.20 -10.72
CA ILE A 246 -3.05 -5.68 -10.77
C ILE A 246 -3.42 -6.05 -12.20
N LEU A 247 -3.12 -5.19 -13.19
CA LEU A 247 -3.38 -5.49 -14.59
C LEU A 247 -2.60 -6.73 -15.07
N LEU A 248 -1.34 -6.89 -14.65
CA LEU A 248 -0.57 -8.10 -14.94
C LEU A 248 -1.21 -9.34 -14.32
N ALA A 249 -1.71 -9.29 -13.09
CA ALA A 249 -2.41 -10.41 -12.48
C ALA A 249 -3.66 -10.81 -13.26
N LEU A 250 -4.45 -9.83 -13.73
CA LEU A 250 -5.62 -10.08 -14.58
C LEU A 250 -5.22 -10.66 -15.95
N ALA A 251 -4.16 -10.12 -16.57
CA ALA A 251 -3.63 -10.63 -17.83
C ALA A 251 -3.07 -12.06 -17.70
N LEU A 252 -2.37 -12.38 -16.60
CA LEU A 252 -1.90 -13.73 -16.29
C LEU A 252 -3.07 -14.69 -16.04
N ARG A 253 -4.23 -14.20 -15.61
CA ARG A 253 -5.44 -15.02 -15.42
C ARG A 253 -6.12 -15.38 -16.73
N GLN A 254 -5.95 -14.55 -17.76
CA GLN A 254 -6.58 -14.66 -19.08
C GLN A 254 -6.49 -16.07 -19.71
N PRO A 255 -5.33 -16.75 -19.74
CA PRO A 255 -5.20 -18.06 -20.39
C PRO A 255 -5.94 -19.19 -19.65
N PHE A 256 -6.26 -18.98 -18.38
CA PHE A 256 -6.93 -19.93 -17.49
C PHE A 256 -8.47 -19.76 -17.49
N LEU A 257 -9.01 -18.76 -18.20
CA LEU A 257 -10.45 -18.52 -18.29
C LEU A 257 -11.12 -19.49 -19.26
N ARG A 258 -12.39 -19.83 -19.02
CA ARG A 258 -13.18 -20.67 -19.95
C ARG A 258 -13.45 -19.94 -21.25
N ARG A 259 -13.77 -18.64 -21.18
CA ARG A 259 -14.13 -17.78 -22.32
C ARG A 259 -13.07 -16.70 -22.56
N LYS A 260 -11.95 -17.08 -23.16
CA LYS A 260 -10.74 -16.22 -23.29
C LYS A 260 -11.02 -14.90 -24.03
N TRP A 261 -11.62 -14.90 -25.21
CA TRP A 261 -11.87 -13.65 -25.95
C TRP A 261 -12.82 -12.70 -25.22
N ARG A 262 -13.82 -13.25 -24.54
CA ARG A 262 -14.74 -12.48 -23.70
C ARG A 262 -14.00 -11.85 -22.52
N GLY A 263 -13.11 -12.60 -21.85
CA GLY A 263 -12.28 -12.05 -20.77
C GLY A 263 -11.42 -10.88 -21.25
N LEU A 264 -10.80 -10.99 -22.43
CA LEU A 264 -9.97 -9.91 -22.99
C LEU A 264 -10.82 -8.66 -23.28
N ALA A 265 -11.96 -8.82 -23.95
CA ALA A 265 -12.89 -7.72 -24.23
C ALA A 265 -13.39 -7.05 -22.93
N LEU A 266 -13.69 -7.85 -21.90
CA LEU A 266 -14.11 -7.35 -20.59
C LEU A 266 -12.99 -6.60 -19.88
N LEU A 267 -11.74 -7.07 -19.94
CA LEU A 267 -10.61 -6.38 -19.35
C LEU A 267 -10.41 -5.02 -20.01
N CYS A 268 -10.39 -4.96 -21.34
CA CYS A 268 -10.25 -3.72 -22.10
C CYS A 268 -11.41 -2.75 -21.83
N GLY A 269 -12.66 -3.23 -21.91
CA GLY A 269 -13.84 -2.41 -21.63
C GLY A 269 -13.90 -1.91 -20.19
N SER A 270 -13.57 -2.77 -19.23
CA SER A 270 -13.59 -2.40 -17.81
C SER A 270 -12.50 -1.41 -17.46
N LEU A 271 -11.30 -1.56 -18.06
CA LEU A 271 -10.20 -0.60 -17.92
C LEU A 271 -10.54 0.75 -18.56
N GLY A 272 -11.13 0.76 -19.77
CA GLY A 272 -11.56 1.99 -20.43
C GLY A 272 -12.58 2.76 -19.58
N LEU A 273 -13.57 2.06 -19.00
CA LEU A 273 -14.53 2.65 -18.09
C LEU A 273 -13.87 3.10 -16.77
N ALA A 274 -12.93 2.34 -16.21
CA ALA A 274 -12.20 2.72 -14.99
C ALA A 274 -11.37 3.99 -15.16
N VAL A 275 -10.67 4.12 -16.29
CA VAL A 275 -9.92 5.33 -16.66
C VAL A 275 -10.88 6.51 -16.84
N SER A 276 -12.04 6.29 -17.47
CA SER A 276 -13.06 7.32 -17.65
C SER A 276 -13.64 7.79 -16.31
N LEU A 277 -13.98 6.87 -15.40
CA LEU A 277 -14.44 7.16 -14.04
C LEU A 277 -13.40 7.93 -13.20
N SER A 278 -12.11 7.71 -13.50
CA SER A 278 -10.99 8.33 -12.80
C SER A 278 -10.43 9.55 -13.54
N ALA A 279 -11.05 9.98 -14.64
CA ALA A 279 -10.48 10.96 -15.56
C ALA A 279 -10.22 12.32 -14.88
N LEU A 280 -11.03 12.69 -13.89
CA LEU A 280 -10.86 13.91 -13.09
C LEU A 280 -9.51 13.95 -12.35
N GLN A 281 -8.94 12.78 -12.05
CA GLN A 281 -7.62 12.62 -11.44
C GLN A 281 -6.56 12.33 -12.50
N VAL A 282 -6.85 11.40 -13.43
CA VAL A 282 -5.86 10.90 -14.41
C VAL A 282 -5.42 11.99 -15.38
N LEU A 283 -6.33 12.82 -15.90
CA LEU A 283 -5.95 13.84 -16.89
C LEU A 283 -5.03 14.92 -16.30
N PRO A 284 -5.32 15.51 -15.12
CA PRO A 284 -4.36 16.38 -14.44
C PRO A 284 -3.02 15.71 -14.14
N THR A 285 -3.03 14.43 -13.72
CA THR A 285 -1.78 13.68 -13.49
C THR A 285 -0.95 13.55 -14.77
N LEU A 286 -1.57 13.27 -15.91
CA LEU A 286 -0.88 13.17 -17.19
C LEU A 286 -0.32 14.52 -17.65
N GLU A 287 -1.04 15.62 -17.42
CA GLU A 287 -0.53 16.97 -17.67
C GLU A 287 0.69 17.27 -16.80
N LEU A 288 0.61 17.02 -15.49
CA LEU A 288 1.72 17.23 -14.56
C LEU A 288 2.93 16.34 -14.89
N ALA A 289 2.72 15.08 -15.23
CA ALA A 289 3.80 14.17 -15.60
C ALA A 289 4.58 14.63 -16.85
N ARG A 290 3.92 15.31 -17.80
CA ARG A 290 4.58 15.86 -18.99
C ARG A 290 5.48 17.06 -18.68
N ILE A 291 5.08 17.90 -17.72
CA ILE A 291 5.81 19.12 -17.34
C ILE A 291 6.72 18.93 -16.11
N GLY A 292 6.63 17.78 -15.46
CA GLY A 292 7.47 17.38 -14.34
C GLY A 292 8.92 17.15 -14.75
N HIS A 293 9.79 17.05 -13.74
CA HIS A 293 11.22 16.82 -13.93
C HIS A 293 11.59 15.37 -14.26
N ARG A 294 10.71 14.42 -13.95
CA ARG A 294 10.82 13.02 -14.34
C ARG A 294 10.30 12.83 -15.77
N GLU A 295 11.09 13.31 -16.73
CA GLU A 295 10.77 13.10 -18.14
C GLU A 295 10.80 11.62 -18.49
N MET A 296 9.89 11.17 -19.36
CA MET A 296 9.96 9.83 -19.94
C MET A 296 11.07 9.80 -20.99
N THR A 297 12.32 9.73 -20.55
CA THR A 297 13.42 9.33 -21.43
C THR A 297 13.36 7.82 -21.67
N PRO A 298 13.79 7.34 -22.85
CA PRO A 298 13.94 5.91 -23.09
C PRO A 298 14.83 5.28 -22.00
N PRO A 299 14.46 4.12 -21.45
CA PRO A 299 15.26 3.45 -20.44
C PRO A 299 16.64 3.08 -20.98
N THR A 300 17.68 3.31 -20.17
CA THR A 300 19.06 2.95 -20.50
C THR A 300 19.49 1.67 -19.77
N PRO A 301 20.56 0.98 -20.24
CA PRO A 301 21.19 -0.09 -19.49
C PRO A 301 21.67 0.32 -18.09
N ALA A 302 22.06 1.59 -17.90
CA ALA A 302 22.47 2.12 -16.60
C ALA A 302 21.28 2.18 -15.62
N ASP A 303 20.10 2.61 -16.09
CA ASP A 303 18.87 2.61 -15.30
C ASP A 303 18.48 1.19 -14.88
N TRP A 304 18.61 0.23 -15.81
CA TRP A 304 18.37 -1.18 -15.52
C TRP A 304 19.35 -1.73 -14.47
N ASN A 305 20.65 -1.45 -14.59
CA ASN A 305 21.63 -1.88 -13.60
C ASN A 305 21.35 -1.30 -12.21
N PHE A 306 20.87 -0.05 -12.14
CA PHE A 306 20.41 0.55 -10.90
C PHE A 306 19.21 -0.21 -10.31
N VAL A 307 18.23 -0.58 -11.12
CA VAL A 307 17.08 -1.40 -10.69
C VAL A 307 17.54 -2.78 -10.21
N VAL A 308 18.40 -3.47 -10.96
CA VAL A 308 18.96 -4.78 -10.61
C VAL A 308 19.70 -4.72 -9.26
N SER A 309 20.44 -3.65 -9.00
CA SER A 309 21.18 -3.49 -7.73
C SER A 309 20.29 -3.37 -6.49
N ARG A 310 18.97 -3.19 -6.67
CA ARG A 310 17.96 -3.10 -5.60
C ARG A 310 16.95 -4.24 -5.65
N ALA A 311 17.06 -5.11 -6.66
CA ALA A 311 16.20 -6.26 -6.80
C ALA A 311 16.43 -7.26 -5.67
N LEU A 312 15.45 -8.12 -5.43
CA LEU A 312 15.54 -9.16 -4.42
C LEU A 312 16.75 -10.06 -4.71
N GLY A 313 17.63 -10.25 -3.73
CA GLY A 313 18.81 -11.11 -3.86
C GLY A 313 20.03 -10.43 -4.49
N HIS A 314 20.02 -9.10 -4.69
CA HIS A 314 21.15 -8.34 -5.22
C HIS A 314 21.65 -7.31 -4.20
N ALA A 315 22.97 -7.18 -4.04
CA ALA A 315 23.59 -6.22 -3.12
C ALA A 315 23.63 -4.79 -3.73
N PRO A 316 23.41 -3.74 -2.91
CA PRO A 316 23.58 -2.35 -3.37
C PRO A 316 25.05 -2.03 -3.72
N ILE A 317 25.22 -1.20 -4.75
CA ILE A 317 26.45 -0.86 -5.52
C ILE A 317 27.61 -0.30 -4.67
N SER A 318 28.15 -1.09 -3.76
CA SER A 318 29.38 -0.74 -3.03
C SER A 318 30.42 -1.87 -2.96
N ALA A 319 30.14 -3.01 -3.58
CA ALA A 319 31.13 -4.05 -3.80
C ALA A 319 31.17 -4.39 -5.29
N THR A 320 32.37 -4.38 -5.84
CA THR A 320 32.71 -4.93 -7.15
C THR A 320 32.11 -6.33 -7.32
N GLN A 321 31.46 -6.55 -8.46
CA GLN A 321 30.74 -7.76 -8.89
C GLN A 321 29.38 -8.00 -8.23
N SER A 322 28.42 -8.34 -9.10
CA SER A 322 27.05 -8.78 -8.85
C SER A 322 27.00 -10.05 -7.98
N ALA A 323 27.36 -9.96 -6.71
CA ALA A 323 27.22 -11.05 -5.77
C ALA A 323 25.76 -11.13 -5.30
N TRP A 324 25.23 -12.36 -5.32
CA TRP A 324 23.94 -12.67 -4.71
C TRP A 324 23.96 -12.32 -3.22
N ASN A 325 22.99 -11.52 -2.78
CA ASN A 325 22.89 -11.11 -1.40
C ASN A 325 22.08 -12.13 -0.58
N TRP A 326 22.77 -13.05 0.08
CA TRP A 326 22.15 -14.03 0.97
C TRP A 326 21.41 -13.38 2.17
N SER A 327 21.70 -12.11 2.51
CA SER A 327 20.96 -11.41 3.59
C SER A 327 19.49 -11.19 3.24
N ASP A 328 19.14 -11.09 1.95
CA ASP A 328 17.77 -10.89 1.51
C ASP A 328 16.89 -12.12 1.73
N LEU A 329 17.47 -13.31 1.91
CA LEU A 329 16.70 -14.49 2.30
C LEU A 329 15.97 -14.29 3.63
N GLN A 330 16.48 -13.43 4.50
CA GLN A 330 15.78 -13.08 5.74
C GLN A 330 14.37 -12.53 5.47
N SER A 331 14.15 -11.91 4.30
CA SER A 331 12.85 -11.39 3.87
C SER A 331 11.78 -12.48 3.70
N PHE A 332 12.17 -13.76 3.63
CA PHE A 332 11.27 -14.92 3.54
C PHE A 332 11.04 -15.63 4.88
N PHE A 333 11.94 -15.47 5.86
CA PHE A 333 12.00 -16.38 7.02
C PHE A 333 12.00 -15.71 8.39
N VAL A 334 12.54 -14.49 8.57
CA VAL A 334 12.72 -13.90 9.90
C VAL A 334 12.25 -12.44 9.94
N PRO A 335 11.15 -12.15 10.64
CA PRO A 335 10.85 -10.81 11.12
C PRO A 335 11.89 -10.41 12.18
N GLY A 336 12.72 -9.40 11.91
CA GLY A 336 13.44 -8.69 12.97
C GLY A 336 14.84 -9.18 13.36
N ALA A 337 15.58 -9.89 12.51
CA ALA A 337 17.05 -9.78 12.57
C ALA A 337 17.42 -8.30 12.31
N ALA A 338 18.48 -7.77 12.92
CA ALA A 338 18.89 -6.37 12.79
C ALA A 338 19.11 -5.98 11.31
N LEU A 339 18.05 -5.53 10.63
CA LEU A 339 18.03 -5.36 9.18
C LEU A 339 18.32 -3.90 8.84
N SER A 340 19.61 -3.65 8.63
CA SER A 340 20.11 -2.43 8.00
C SER A 340 19.57 -2.30 6.56
N TRP A 341 18.78 -1.25 6.31
CA TRP A 341 18.47 -0.65 5.01
C TRP A 341 17.82 -1.52 3.90
N GLY A 342 16.76 -0.98 3.28
CA GLY A 342 16.34 -1.33 1.91
C GLY A 342 15.54 -2.62 1.71
N THR A 343 15.74 -3.64 2.51
CA THR A 343 15.20 -4.99 2.23
C THR A 343 13.81 -5.27 2.79
N LEU A 344 13.41 -4.60 3.89
CA LEU A 344 12.13 -4.85 4.59
C LEU A 344 10.89 -4.24 3.94
N ASN A 345 11.01 -3.30 3.00
CA ASN A 345 9.83 -2.69 2.37
C ASN A 345 9.69 -3.15 0.92
N GLU A 346 10.70 -2.91 0.07
CA GLU A 346 10.60 -3.29 -1.34
C GLU A 346 10.69 -4.80 -1.57
N ASN A 347 11.49 -5.52 -0.77
CA ASN A 347 11.83 -6.91 -0.98
C ASN A 347 11.24 -7.86 0.08
N PHE A 348 10.14 -7.49 0.74
CA PHE A 348 9.60 -8.27 1.85
C PHE A 348 8.59 -9.34 1.42
N ALA A 349 9.08 -10.58 1.34
CA ALA A 349 8.36 -11.73 0.81
C ALA A 349 7.68 -12.60 1.88
N TYR A 350 7.79 -12.23 3.16
CA TYR A 350 7.34 -13.04 4.29
C TYR A 350 5.81 -13.22 4.30
N ILE A 351 5.37 -14.48 4.39
CA ILE A 351 3.95 -14.84 4.47
C ILE A 351 3.62 -15.71 5.70
N GLY A 352 4.58 -15.96 6.59
CA GLY A 352 4.52 -16.97 7.66
C GLY A 352 5.20 -18.28 7.27
N LEU A 353 5.97 -18.89 8.17
CA LEU A 353 6.69 -20.16 7.88
C LEU A 353 5.69 -21.31 7.71
N VAL A 354 4.70 -21.38 8.59
CA VAL A 354 3.64 -22.41 8.49
C VAL A 354 2.81 -22.20 7.22
N ALA A 355 2.51 -20.94 6.88
CA ALA A 355 1.83 -20.59 5.64
C ALA A 355 2.66 -20.95 4.39
N LEU A 356 3.97 -20.75 4.42
CA LEU A 356 4.88 -21.13 3.34
C LEU A 356 4.93 -22.65 3.15
N LEU A 357 5.06 -23.42 4.23
CA LEU A 357 5.00 -24.88 4.17
C LEU A 357 3.65 -25.36 3.61
N LEU A 358 2.54 -24.77 4.06
CA LEU A 358 1.22 -25.06 3.49
C LEU A 358 1.13 -24.66 2.03
N GLY A 359 1.70 -23.52 1.63
CA GLY A 359 1.77 -23.07 0.24
C GLY A 359 2.49 -24.08 -0.64
N ILE A 360 3.67 -24.55 -0.20
CA ILE A 360 4.45 -25.61 -0.88
C ILE A 360 3.62 -26.89 -1.00
N THR A 361 2.99 -27.35 0.09
CA THR A 361 2.11 -28.52 0.00
C THR A 361 1.00 -28.27 -1.03
N GLY A 362 0.39 -27.09 -1.01
CA GLY A 362 -0.64 -26.64 -1.94
C GLY A 362 -0.19 -26.65 -3.40
N VAL A 363 1.10 -26.53 -3.72
CA VAL A 363 1.63 -26.73 -5.08
C VAL A 363 1.53 -28.20 -5.49
N PHE A 364 1.95 -29.11 -4.61
CA PHE A 364 2.08 -30.55 -4.90
C PHE A 364 0.83 -31.37 -4.66
N CYS A 365 -0.21 -30.78 -4.08
CA CYS A 365 -1.53 -31.40 -3.93
C CYS A 365 -2.12 -31.67 -5.33
N SER A 366 -1.78 -32.82 -5.92
CA SER A 366 -2.18 -33.19 -7.28
C SER A 366 -3.70 -33.21 -7.43
N ARG A 367 -4.12 -32.86 -8.66
CA ARG A 367 -5.46 -32.69 -9.26
C ARG A 367 -6.44 -33.88 -9.13
N LYS A 368 -6.22 -34.80 -8.18
CA LYS A 368 -6.97 -36.05 -7.95
C LYS A 368 -7.84 -36.07 -6.69
N ALA A 369 -7.99 -34.94 -5.99
CA ALA A 369 -9.07 -34.81 -5.03
C ALA A 369 -10.39 -34.61 -5.82
N LYS A 370 -10.98 -35.72 -6.30
CA LYS A 370 -12.43 -35.77 -6.50
C LYS A 370 -13.01 -35.36 -5.15
N TYR A 371 -13.42 -34.11 -5.03
CA TYR A 371 -14.20 -33.63 -3.91
C TYR A 371 -15.47 -34.49 -3.90
N SER A 372 -15.49 -35.47 -3.01
CA SER A 372 -16.69 -36.17 -2.61
C SER A 372 -17.59 -35.12 -1.98
N THR A 373 -18.48 -34.54 -2.78
CA THR A 373 -19.70 -33.92 -2.29
C THR A 373 -20.58 -35.04 -1.77
N THR A 374 -20.26 -35.55 -0.58
CA THR A 374 -21.27 -36.19 0.27
C THR A 374 -22.06 -35.06 0.90
N ASN A 375 -22.95 -34.46 0.08
CA ASN A 375 -24.21 -34.03 0.65
C ASN A 375 -24.91 -35.32 1.06
N GLU A 376 -25.33 -35.37 2.32
CA GLU A 376 -26.35 -36.29 2.80
C GLU A 376 -27.55 -36.18 1.86
N VAL A 377 -27.67 -37.13 0.93
CA VAL A 377 -28.88 -37.38 0.17
C VAL A 377 -29.37 -38.72 0.68
N SER A 378 -30.51 -38.70 1.37
CA SER A 378 -31.26 -39.90 1.74
C SER A 378 -31.38 -40.82 0.53
N PRO A 379 -31.19 -42.13 0.69
CA PRO A 379 -31.26 -43.08 -0.41
C PRO A 379 -32.72 -43.36 -0.75
N ASP A 380 -33.38 -42.44 -1.46
CA ASP A 380 -34.66 -42.72 -2.12
C ASP A 380 -34.88 -41.74 -3.27
N LYS A 381 -34.53 -42.19 -4.49
CA LYS A 381 -35.06 -41.87 -5.83
C LYS A 381 -33.97 -42.00 -6.89
N ILE A 382 -33.78 -43.25 -7.34
CA ILE A 382 -33.11 -43.54 -8.61
C ILE A 382 -34.19 -43.56 -9.68
N SER A 383 -34.25 -42.52 -10.52
CA SER A 383 -34.86 -42.63 -11.85
C SER A 383 -34.12 -41.75 -12.87
N SER A 384 -33.36 -42.44 -13.72
CA SER A 384 -33.14 -42.15 -15.14
C SER A 384 -32.98 -40.68 -15.58
N GLN A 385 -31.74 -40.23 -15.71
CA GLN A 385 -31.34 -39.40 -16.85
C GLN A 385 -29.86 -39.67 -17.19
N LYS A 386 -29.65 -40.49 -18.23
CA LYS A 386 -28.39 -40.62 -18.94
C LYS A 386 -28.22 -39.36 -19.81
N THR A 387 -27.40 -38.42 -19.36
CA THR A 387 -26.72 -37.49 -20.27
C THR A 387 -25.23 -37.72 -20.15
N SER A 388 -24.68 -38.37 -21.17
CA SER A 388 -23.27 -38.51 -21.45
C SER A 388 -22.65 -37.12 -21.67
N GLN A 389 -22.13 -36.51 -20.60
CA GLN A 389 -21.10 -35.48 -20.70
C GLN A 389 -19.76 -36.14 -20.45
N THR A 390 -19.06 -36.44 -21.54
CA THR A 390 -17.62 -36.68 -21.51
C THR A 390 -16.94 -35.48 -20.84
N PRO A 391 -16.14 -35.68 -19.76
CA PRO A 391 -15.43 -34.59 -19.14
C PRO A 391 -14.25 -34.23 -20.05
N ASN A 392 -14.42 -33.18 -20.86
CA ASN A 392 -13.31 -32.61 -21.61
C ASN A 392 -12.20 -32.21 -20.62
N LEU A 393 -11.07 -32.92 -20.72
CA LEU A 393 -9.82 -32.66 -20.05
C LEU A 393 -9.35 -31.21 -20.31
N ALA A 394 -8.71 -30.65 -19.29
CA ALA A 394 -7.81 -29.48 -19.34
C ALA A 394 -8.42 -28.08 -19.44
N THR A 395 -9.28 -27.71 -18.49
CA THR A 395 -9.24 -26.32 -17.97
C THR A 395 -8.26 -26.30 -16.79
N SER A 396 -7.17 -25.54 -16.91
CA SER A 396 -6.14 -25.43 -15.87
C SER A 396 -6.77 -24.96 -14.55
N THR A 397 -6.64 -25.78 -13.51
CA THR A 397 -7.19 -25.53 -12.16
C THR A 397 -6.75 -24.17 -11.58
N PRO A 398 -7.59 -23.45 -10.81
CA PRO A 398 -7.22 -22.18 -10.14
C PRO A 398 -5.92 -22.23 -9.34
N GLN A 399 -5.60 -23.41 -8.81
CA GLN A 399 -4.31 -23.73 -8.21
C GLN A 399 -3.11 -23.44 -9.13
N ASN A 400 -3.17 -23.80 -10.43
CA ASN A 400 -2.06 -23.50 -11.35
C ASN A 400 -1.92 -22.00 -11.61
N TYR A 401 -3.03 -21.27 -11.61
CA TYR A 401 -2.98 -19.81 -11.71
C TYR A 401 -2.34 -19.22 -10.45
N ALA A 402 -2.66 -19.72 -9.26
CA ALA A 402 -2.01 -19.30 -8.02
C ALA A 402 -0.49 -19.57 -8.04
N VAL A 403 -0.06 -20.72 -8.59
CA VAL A 403 1.36 -21.01 -8.85
C VAL A 403 1.96 -20.02 -9.85
N ALA A 404 1.30 -19.80 -10.99
CA ALA A 404 1.78 -18.87 -12.01
C ALA A 404 1.92 -17.44 -11.46
N LEU A 405 0.94 -17.00 -10.65
CA LEU A 405 0.94 -15.70 -10.00
C LEU A 405 2.11 -15.57 -9.02
N ALA A 406 2.32 -16.59 -8.19
CA ALA A 406 3.40 -16.59 -7.21
C ALA A 406 4.78 -16.60 -7.88
N LEU A 407 4.99 -17.51 -8.84
CA LEU A 407 6.24 -17.61 -9.59
C LEU A 407 6.52 -16.34 -10.40
N PHE A 408 5.52 -15.77 -11.06
CA PHE A 408 5.68 -14.52 -11.80
C PHE A 408 6.13 -13.39 -10.87
N GLY A 409 5.44 -13.21 -9.73
CA GLY A 409 5.79 -12.19 -8.75
C GLY A 409 7.24 -12.33 -8.25
N LEU A 410 7.66 -13.56 -7.95
CA LEU A 410 9.02 -13.85 -7.50
C LEU A 410 10.06 -13.60 -8.61
N LEU A 411 9.85 -14.16 -9.81
CA LEU A 411 10.77 -13.98 -10.94
C LEU A 411 10.91 -12.50 -11.34
N TYR A 412 9.82 -11.75 -11.28
CA TYR A 412 9.85 -10.31 -11.53
C TYR A 412 10.65 -9.59 -10.45
N ALA A 413 10.41 -9.89 -9.16
CA ALA A 413 11.11 -9.29 -8.03
C ALA A 413 12.63 -9.53 -8.06
N LEU A 414 13.06 -10.70 -8.55
CA LEU A 414 14.46 -11.08 -8.79
C LEU A 414 15.11 -10.36 -9.99
N ALA A 415 14.40 -9.43 -10.65
CA ALA A 415 14.87 -8.72 -11.85
C ALA A 415 15.40 -9.65 -12.98
N THR A 416 14.73 -10.78 -13.18
CA THR A 416 15.05 -11.74 -14.26
C THR A 416 14.83 -11.13 -15.65
N PRO A 417 15.23 -11.80 -16.75
CA PRO A 417 14.92 -11.34 -18.12
C PRO A 417 13.43 -11.06 -18.37
N LEU A 418 12.54 -11.70 -17.60
CA LEU A 418 11.11 -11.38 -17.58
C LEU A 418 10.87 -9.91 -17.18
N ALA A 419 11.44 -9.45 -16.06
CA ALA A 419 11.32 -8.06 -15.63
C ALA A 419 12.00 -7.10 -16.60
N GLN A 420 13.15 -7.51 -17.16
CA GLN A 420 13.88 -6.73 -18.18
C GLN A 420 13.01 -6.48 -19.42
N PHE A 421 12.29 -7.51 -19.89
CA PHE A 421 11.35 -7.38 -21.01
C PHE A 421 10.29 -6.31 -20.74
N PHE A 422 9.72 -6.26 -19.53
CA PHE A 422 8.76 -5.22 -19.18
C PHE A 422 9.41 -3.83 -19.04
N PHE A 423 10.61 -3.77 -18.47
CA PHE A 423 11.34 -2.52 -18.25
C PHE A 423 11.67 -1.79 -19.56
N PHE A 424 12.18 -2.52 -20.56
CA PHE A 424 12.52 -1.94 -21.87
C PHE A 424 11.36 -1.97 -22.87
N GLY A 425 10.42 -2.90 -22.74
CA GLY A 425 9.37 -3.14 -23.72
C GLY A 425 8.08 -2.35 -23.52
N PHE A 426 7.81 -1.85 -22.30
CA PHE A 426 6.54 -1.17 -21.99
C PHE A 426 6.76 0.29 -21.56
N PRO A 427 6.14 1.26 -22.26
CA PRO A 427 6.24 2.67 -21.90
C PRO A 427 5.81 2.93 -20.45
N GLY A 428 6.58 3.72 -19.72
CA GLY A 428 6.28 4.11 -18.35
C GLY A 428 6.80 3.14 -17.27
N VAL A 429 7.07 1.87 -17.58
CA VAL A 429 7.47 0.86 -16.57
C VAL A 429 8.83 1.20 -15.97
N ALA A 430 9.78 1.67 -16.77
CA ALA A 430 11.10 2.06 -16.29
C ALA A 430 11.06 3.21 -15.26
N GLN A 431 10.02 4.05 -15.31
CA GLN A 431 9.83 5.17 -14.40
C GLN A 431 9.13 4.78 -13.09
N MET A 432 8.64 3.54 -12.97
CA MET A 432 7.74 3.13 -11.88
C MET A 432 8.45 2.67 -10.60
N GLY A 433 9.77 2.42 -10.59
CA GLY A 433 10.55 2.10 -9.38
C GLY A 433 11.12 0.68 -9.34
N GLY A 434 11.43 0.17 -8.15
CA GLY A 434 12.08 -1.13 -7.95
C GLY A 434 11.19 -2.34 -8.26
N THR A 435 11.81 -3.45 -8.69
CA THR A 435 11.11 -4.69 -9.07
C THR A 435 10.52 -5.47 -7.90
N GLY A 436 11.09 -5.31 -6.69
CA GLY A 436 10.67 -6.03 -5.48
C GLY A 436 9.19 -5.91 -5.15
N ARG A 437 8.56 -4.79 -5.52
CA ARG A 437 7.13 -4.54 -5.31
C ARG A 437 6.22 -5.58 -5.98
N ALA A 438 6.71 -6.35 -6.96
CA ALA A 438 5.99 -7.48 -7.54
C ALA A 438 5.71 -8.63 -6.54
N LEU A 439 6.34 -8.63 -5.37
CA LEU A 439 6.08 -9.57 -4.27
C LEU A 439 4.65 -9.51 -3.71
N LEU A 440 3.87 -8.49 -4.08
CA LEU A 440 2.41 -8.51 -3.95
C LEU A 440 1.78 -9.76 -4.58
N LEU A 441 2.20 -10.09 -5.81
CA LEU A 441 1.67 -11.22 -6.58
C LEU A 441 2.10 -12.55 -5.95
N TRP A 442 3.36 -12.61 -5.49
CA TRP A 442 3.89 -13.69 -4.65
C TRP A 442 3.01 -13.93 -3.42
N SER A 443 2.74 -12.86 -2.67
CA SER A 443 2.00 -12.93 -1.41
C SER A 443 0.57 -13.45 -1.61
N LEU A 444 -0.15 -12.95 -2.61
CA LEU A 444 -1.51 -13.43 -2.90
C LEU A 444 -1.51 -14.88 -3.43
N GLY A 445 -0.61 -15.20 -4.36
CA GLY A 445 -0.52 -16.53 -4.95
C GLY A 445 -0.24 -17.59 -3.90
N LEU A 446 0.73 -17.37 -3.01
CA LEU A 446 1.02 -18.32 -1.93
C LEU A 446 -0.04 -18.36 -0.84
N ALA A 447 -0.69 -17.24 -0.50
CA ALA A 447 -1.81 -17.25 0.45
C ALA A 447 -2.93 -18.19 -0.03
N LEU A 448 -3.25 -18.16 -1.33
CA LEU A 448 -4.25 -19.04 -1.94
C LEU A 448 -3.78 -20.50 -2.00
N LEU A 449 -2.49 -20.73 -2.30
CA LEU A 449 -1.89 -22.08 -2.26
C LEU A 449 -1.88 -22.66 -0.84
N ALA A 450 -1.62 -21.85 0.18
CA ALA A 450 -1.68 -22.29 1.57
C ALA A 450 -3.09 -22.75 1.97
N GLY A 451 -4.13 -22.09 1.44
CA GLY A 451 -5.50 -22.55 1.57
C GLY A 451 -5.75 -23.93 0.95
N PHE A 452 -5.22 -24.20 -0.24
CA PHE A 452 -5.26 -25.55 -0.85
C PHE A 452 -4.47 -26.57 -0.02
N GLY A 453 -3.31 -26.19 0.51
CA GLY A 453 -2.49 -27.02 1.39
C GLY A 453 -3.21 -27.41 2.68
N LEU A 454 -3.92 -26.46 3.30
CA LEU A 454 -4.74 -26.73 4.50
C LEU A 454 -5.86 -27.74 4.20
N ASP A 455 -6.56 -27.58 3.08
CA ASP A 455 -7.64 -28.50 2.68
C ASP A 455 -7.11 -29.92 2.45
N PHE A 456 -5.95 -30.04 1.79
CA PHE A 456 -5.28 -31.32 1.59
C PHE A 456 -4.79 -31.95 2.89
N GLY A 457 -4.19 -31.16 3.78
CA GLY A 457 -3.74 -31.61 5.10
C GLY A 457 -4.92 -32.12 5.93
N ARG A 458 -6.03 -31.38 5.94
CA ARG A 458 -7.28 -31.76 6.63
C ARG A 458 -7.85 -33.08 6.11
N ALA A 459 -7.74 -33.35 4.81
CA ALA A 459 -8.22 -34.61 4.23
C ALA A 459 -7.39 -35.85 4.68
N ARG A 460 -6.12 -35.65 5.07
CA ARG A 460 -5.21 -36.74 5.49
C ARG A 460 -5.08 -36.86 7.00
N ILE A 461 -5.03 -35.74 7.70
CA ILE A 461 -4.83 -35.67 9.14
C ILE A 461 -6.21 -35.61 9.80
N LYS A 462 -6.74 -36.78 10.18
CA LYS A 462 -8.03 -36.91 10.89
C LYS A 462 -7.89 -36.53 12.37
N SER A 463 -7.54 -35.27 12.64
CA SER A 463 -7.42 -34.71 13.99
C SER A 463 -8.30 -33.47 14.13
N GLY A 464 -9.05 -33.39 15.22
CA GLY A 464 -9.83 -32.18 15.58
C GLY A 464 -8.95 -30.98 15.94
N VAL A 465 -7.65 -31.20 16.19
CA VAL A 465 -6.70 -30.17 16.64
C VAL A 465 -5.89 -29.58 15.48
N PHE A 466 -5.75 -30.29 14.35
CA PHE A 466 -4.87 -29.89 13.25
C PHE A 466 -5.20 -28.49 12.70
N VAL A 467 -6.45 -28.26 12.30
CA VAL A 467 -6.90 -26.97 11.76
C VAL A 467 -6.73 -25.83 12.78
N PRO A 468 -7.26 -25.92 14.03
CA PRO A 468 -7.07 -24.84 14.99
C PRO A 468 -5.60 -24.58 15.33
N LEU A 469 -4.74 -25.61 15.39
CA LEU A 469 -3.30 -25.42 15.57
C LEU A 469 -2.68 -24.60 14.44
N VAL A 470 -3.01 -24.90 13.17
CA VAL A 470 -2.56 -24.10 12.02
C VAL A 470 -2.99 -22.65 12.16
N PHE A 471 -4.25 -22.40 12.52
CA PHE A 471 -4.75 -21.03 12.70
C PHE A 471 -4.02 -20.27 13.82
N VAL A 472 -3.74 -20.93 14.94
CA VAL A 472 -2.99 -20.33 16.05
C VAL A 472 -1.56 -20.01 15.64
N LEU A 473 -0.86 -20.95 15.00
CA LEU A 473 0.53 -20.74 14.58
C LEU A 473 0.65 -19.64 13.53
N VAL A 474 -0.16 -19.70 12.46
CA VAL A 474 -0.16 -18.67 11.41
C VAL A 474 -0.60 -17.32 11.98
N GLY A 475 -1.63 -17.29 12.83
CA GLY A 475 -2.07 -16.07 13.49
C GLY A 475 -0.97 -15.44 14.35
N ALA A 476 -0.30 -16.24 15.18
CA ALA A 476 0.80 -15.80 16.03
C ALA A 476 1.98 -15.27 15.21
N GLU A 477 2.41 -15.98 14.16
CA GLU A 477 3.49 -15.55 13.26
C GLU A 477 3.18 -14.20 12.59
N LEU A 478 2.00 -14.07 11.99
CA LEU A 478 1.62 -12.86 11.25
C LEU A 478 1.41 -11.67 12.18
N PHE A 479 0.81 -11.86 13.36
CA PHE A 479 0.59 -10.79 14.33
C PHE A 479 1.90 -10.34 14.98
N PHE A 480 2.78 -11.29 15.31
CA PHE A 480 4.12 -10.98 15.81
C PHE A 480 4.91 -10.17 14.78
N ASN A 481 4.88 -10.59 13.51
CA ASN A 481 5.49 -9.85 12.42
C ASN A 481 4.89 -8.43 12.25
N GLY A 482 3.57 -8.31 12.27
CA GLY A 482 2.88 -7.02 12.20
C GLY A 482 3.34 -6.09 13.33
N PHE A 483 3.40 -6.60 14.57
CA PHE A 483 3.86 -5.85 15.73
C PHE A 483 5.30 -5.33 15.59
N LEU A 484 6.20 -6.11 14.97
CA LEU A 484 7.58 -5.70 14.74
C LEU A 484 7.76 -4.71 13.59
N THR A 485 6.92 -4.81 12.55
CA THR A 485 7.08 -4.05 11.30
C THR A 485 6.29 -2.75 11.26
N GLN A 486 5.32 -2.58 12.15
CA GLN A 486 4.45 -1.40 12.20
C GLN A 486 4.91 -0.43 13.29
N PRO A 487 5.71 0.61 12.95
CA PRO A 487 6.04 1.65 13.90
C PRO A 487 4.76 2.40 14.25
N THR A 488 4.57 2.58 15.54
CA THR A 488 3.47 3.36 16.10
C THR A 488 4.04 4.36 17.08
N ALA A 489 3.35 5.48 17.24
CA ALA A 489 3.73 6.52 18.18
C ALA A 489 2.49 7.08 18.88
N PRO A 490 2.63 7.65 20.09
CA PRO A 490 1.59 8.47 20.68
C PRO A 490 1.19 9.62 19.74
N ARG A 491 -0.11 9.91 19.64
CA ARG A 491 -0.64 11.02 18.82
C ARG A 491 0.07 12.36 19.08
N ALA A 492 0.44 12.63 20.34
CA ALA A 492 1.11 13.87 20.75
C ALA A 492 2.50 14.07 20.14
N GLN A 493 3.15 13.01 19.67
CA GLN A 493 4.45 13.12 18.99
C GLN A 493 4.33 13.53 17.52
N ILE A 494 3.14 13.43 16.93
CA ILE A 494 2.94 13.72 15.50
C ILE A 494 2.67 15.20 15.31
N TYR A 495 3.68 15.91 14.78
CA TYR A 495 3.65 17.34 14.47
C TYR A 495 3.06 18.21 15.61
N PRO A 496 3.64 18.16 16.83
CA PRO A 496 3.20 19.03 17.91
C PRO A 496 3.51 20.50 17.58
N PRO A 497 2.61 21.44 17.90
CA PRO A 497 2.92 22.86 17.76
C PRO A 497 4.07 23.26 18.68
N THR A 498 4.93 24.15 18.18
CA THR A 498 6.10 24.67 18.90
C THR A 498 6.08 26.20 18.84
N THR A 499 6.91 26.87 19.63
CA THR A 499 7.05 28.33 19.55
C THR A 499 7.51 28.76 18.16
N LEU A 500 8.46 28.04 17.56
CA LEU A 500 8.92 28.28 16.20
C LEU A 500 7.79 28.12 15.16
N THR A 501 7.11 26.98 15.14
CA THR A 501 6.07 26.71 14.12
C THR A 501 4.87 27.64 14.28
N THR A 502 4.51 27.99 15.51
CA THR A 502 3.43 28.95 15.80
C THR A 502 3.81 30.37 15.34
N PHE A 503 5.04 30.80 15.59
CA PHE A 503 5.54 32.08 15.09
C PHE A 503 5.50 32.14 13.57
N LEU A 504 6.04 31.13 12.88
CA LEU A 504 6.09 31.11 11.42
C LEU A 504 4.69 31.00 10.79
N ALA A 505 3.80 30.19 11.36
CA ALA A 505 2.42 30.06 10.88
C ALA A 505 1.67 31.39 10.93
N LYS A 506 1.91 32.22 11.96
CA LYS A 506 1.29 33.55 12.09
C LYS A 506 1.90 34.60 11.15
N ASN A 507 3.17 34.46 10.79
CA ASN A 507 3.93 35.50 10.10
C ASN A 507 4.26 35.19 8.63
N SER A 508 4.07 33.95 8.19
CA SER A 508 4.29 33.57 6.79
C SER A 508 3.05 33.78 5.93
N ALA A 509 3.26 34.19 4.68
CA ALA A 509 2.21 34.49 3.72
C ALA A 509 2.69 34.21 2.29
N PRO A 510 1.80 34.20 1.27
CA PRO A 510 2.21 34.02 -0.13
C PRO A 510 3.30 34.98 -0.61
N ASP A 511 3.39 36.18 -0.02
CA ASP A 511 4.40 37.22 -0.31
C ASP A 511 5.37 37.50 0.85
N ALA A 512 5.36 36.63 1.87
CA ALA A 512 6.31 36.63 2.98
C ALA A 512 6.66 35.19 3.34
N ARG A 513 7.36 34.50 2.44
CA ARG A 513 7.66 33.07 2.53
C ARG A 513 8.80 32.77 3.50
N VAL A 514 8.89 31.49 3.86
CA VAL A 514 9.90 30.94 4.75
C VAL A 514 10.90 30.12 3.93
N LEU A 515 12.18 30.30 4.22
CA LEU A 515 13.25 29.38 3.85
C LEU A 515 13.75 28.69 5.12
N MET A 516 13.56 27.38 5.20
CA MET A 516 14.19 26.55 6.23
C MET A 516 15.54 26.08 5.70
N LEU A 517 16.62 26.72 6.15
CA LEU A 517 17.97 26.41 5.68
C LEU A 517 18.43 25.09 6.30
N THR A 518 18.29 24.00 5.54
CA THR A 518 18.86 22.71 5.91
C THR A 518 19.88 22.32 4.85
N PRO A 519 21.15 22.12 5.20
CA PRO A 519 22.18 21.82 4.21
C PRO A 519 21.84 20.56 3.41
N GLN A 520 21.98 20.61 2.09
CA GLN A 520 21.68 19.46 1.23
C GLN A 520 22.53 18.23 1.58
N ARG A 521 23.77 18.43 2.02
CA ARG A 521 24.69 17.36 2.47
C ARG A 521 24.18 16.60 3.70
N ASP A 522 23.36 17.25 4.54
CA ASP A 522 22.83 16.65 5.76
C ASP A 522 21.56 15.83 5.46
N TRP A 523 20.97 16.02 4.28
CA TRP A 523 19.84 15.24 3.78
C TRP A 523 20.32 14.01 3.02
N LEU A 524 20.08 12.85 3.64
CA LEU A 524 20.42 11.55 3.07
C LEU A 524 21.91 11.48 2.66
N PRO A 525 22.85 11.74 3.59
CA PRO A 525 24.27 11.54 3.29
C PRO A 525 24.50 10.08 2.85
N THR A 526 25.51 9.85 2.02
CA THR A 526 25.95 8.49 1.61
C THR A 526 26.16 7.57 2.81
N GLU A 527 26.58 8.13 3.94
CA GLU A 527 26.76 7.48 5.25
C GLU A 527 25.46 7.11 5.94
N GLY A 528 24.36 7.82 5.65
CA GLY A 528 23.03 7.49 6.16
C GLY A 528 22.66 6.05 5.79
N PHE A 529 23.06 5.59 4.60
CA PHE A 529 22.88 4.23 4.08
C PHE A 529 23.72 3.16 4.80
N ARG A 530 24.66 3.55 5.68
CA ARG A 530 25.55 2.67 6.44
C ARG A 530 25.13 2.66 7.92
N ALA A 531 25.39 1.55 8.61
CA ALA A 531 25.17 1.48 10.05
C ALA A 531 26.38 2.05 10.81
N PRO A 532 26.20 2.78 11.93
CA PRO A 532 24.92 3.16 12.54
C PRO A 532 24.24 4.30 11.78
N LYS A 533 22.91 4.21 11.62
CA LYS A 533 22.13 5.23 10.94
C LYS A 533 21.96 6.44 11.86
N THR A 534 22.54 7.57 11.50
CA THR A 534 22.26 8.84 12.18
C THR A 534 21.07 9.52 11.52
N HIS A 535 20.24 10.17 12.34
CA HIS A 535 19.15 10.99 11.84
C HIS A 535 19.73 12.20 11.07
N PRO A 536 19.18 12.57 9.89
CA PRO A 536 19.63 13.75 9.17
C PRO A 536 19.37 15.01 10.02
N GLN A 537 20.34 15.90 10.11
CA GLN A 537 20.12 17.17 10.79
C GLN A 537 19.24 18.06 9.91
N GLY A 538 18.14 18.56 10.48
CA GLY A 538 17.23 19.43 9.74
C GLY A 538 16.27 20.19 10.64
N ILE A 539 15.71 21.27 10.09
CA ILE A 539 14.75 22.12 10.80
C ILE A 539 13.38 21.46 10.80
N LEU A 540 12.83 21.11 9.64
CA LEU A 540 11.59 20.34 9.57
C LEU A 540 11.70 19.28 8.49
N PRO A 541 10.85 18.23 8.59
CA PRO A 541 10.58 17.36 7.46
C PRO A 541 10.28 18.18 6.19
N PRO A 542 10.76 17.80 4.99
CA PRO A 542 10.26 18.35 3.74
C PRO A 542 8.73 18.19 3.73
N ASN A 543 8.02 19.22 3.29
CA ASN A 543 6.56 19.35 3.37
C ASN A 543 5.97 19.46 4.80
N GLY A 544 6.75 19.30 5.86
CA GLY A 544 6.27 19.41 7.25
C GLY A 544 5.71 20.79 7.59
N ALA A 545 6.24 21.84 6.95
CA ALA A 545 5.73 23.21 7.01
C ALA A 545 4.23 23.32 6.64
N MET A 546 3.77 22.50 5.68
CA MET A 546 2.39 22.45 5.21
C MET A 546 1.39 22.07 6.31
N VAL A 547 1.81 21.24 7.26
CA VAL A 547 0.95 20.83 8.39
C VAL A 547 0.55 22.04 9.24
N TYR A 548 1.42 23.05 9.31
CA TYR A 548 1.20 24.27 10.08
C TYR A 548 0.71 25.44 9.22
N GLY A 549 0.46 25.24 7.93
CA GLY A 549 0.11 26.31 7.00
C GLY A 549 1.26 27.30 6.74
N ILE A 550 2.51 26.86 6.87
CA ILE A 550 3.70 27.70 6.63
C ILE A 550 4.05 27.68 5.14
N TYR A 551 4.24 28.86 4.54
CA TYR A 551 4.58 29.02 3.12
C TYR A 551 6.07 28.77 2.87
N ASP A 552 6.45 27.50 2.71
CA ASP A 552 7.82 27.06 2.47
C ASP A 552 8.19 27.06 0.98
N VAL A 553 9.42 27.51 0.70
CA VAL A 553 10.01 27.48 -0.65
C VAL A 553 10.69 26.14 -0.96
N ASN A 554 10.95 25.33 0.06
CA ASN A 554 11.43 23.96 -0.05
C ASN A 554 10.28 22.95 -0.17
N GLY A 555 10.61 21.68 -0.41
CA GLY A 555 9.62 20.59 -0.38
C GLY A 555 10.13 19.27 -0.93
N TYR A 556 9.23 18.30 -1.02
CA TYR A 556 9.49 16.95 -1.52
C TYR A 556 8.33 16.43 -2.39
N ASP A 557 8.58 16.24 -3.69
CA ASP A 557 7.61 15.70 -4.64
C ASP A 557 8.31 15.10 -5.86
N SER A 558 7.95 13.85 -6.19
CA SER A 558 8.45 13.15 -7.38
C SER A 558 7.97 13.76 -8.71
N LEU A 559 6.97 14.65 -8.69
CA LEU A 559 6.43 15.33 -9.87
C LEU A 559 6.66 16.85 -9.84
N SER A 560 7.66 17.33 -9.09
CA SER A 560 8.02 18.75 -9.05
C SER A 560 8.25 19.33 -10.47
N LEU A 561 7.77 20.55 -10.71
CA LEU A 561 7.82 21.19 -12.03
C LEU A 561 9.25 21.41 -12.50
N ARG A 562 9.55 21.01 -13.74
CA ARG A 562 10.91 21.13 -14.29
C ARG A 562 11.40 22.56 -14.36
N VAL A 563 10.55 23.46 -14.84
CA VAL A 563 10.90 24.87 -15.01
C VAL A 563 11.17 25.54 -13.65
N TYR A 564 10.39 25.21 -12.62
CA TYR A 564 10.66 25.66 -11.25
C TYR A 564 12.03 25.17 -10.77
N ARG A 565 12.36 23.90 -10.98
CA ARG A 565 13.67 23.36 -10.60
C ARG A 565 14.82 24.01 -11.36
N ALA A 566 14.65 24.29 -12.66
CA ALA A 566 15.64 25.00 -13.46
C ALA A 566 15.85 26.43 -12.95
N PHE A 567 14.75 27.12 -12.59
CA PHE A 567 14.78 28.44 -11.98
C PHE A 567 15.51 28.44 -10.63
N ILE A 568 15.26 27.45 -9.77
CA ILE A 568 15.99 27.30 -8.51
C ILE A 568 17.47 26.97 -8.79
N GLY A 569 17.74 26.07 -9.73
CA GLY A 569 19.09 25.61 -10.07
C GLY A 569 19.99 26.67 -10.71
N SER A 570 19.44 27.67 -11.40
CA SER A 570 20.23 28.74 -12.01
C SER A 570 20.79 29.75 -10.99
N ALA A 571 20.30 29.73 -9.76
CA ALA A 571 20.59 30.76 -8.75
C ALA A 571 21.03 30.18 -7.39
N GLN A 572 21.54 28.94 -7.37
CA GLN A 572 22.33 28.35 -6.28
C GLN A 572 23.41 27.39 -6.81
N GLN A 573 24.50 27.18 -6.05
CA GLN A 573 25.69 26.47 -6.53
C GLN A 573 25.52 24.94 -6.69
N ASN A 574 24.79 24.28 -5.78
CA ASN A 574 24.73 22.81 -5.68
C ASN A 574 23.54 22.18 -6.42
N GLY A 575 22.88 22.92 -7.31
CA GLY A 575 21.61 22.49 -7.91
C GLY A 575 20.46 22.38 -6.89
N PRO A 576 19.25 21.98 -7.31
CA PRO A 576 18.05 22.05 -6.48
C PRO A 576 17.86 20.88 -5.49
N SER A 577 18.61 19.78 -5.62
CA SER A 577 18.33 18.53 -4.88
C SER A 577 19.58 17.89 -4.31
N PRO A 578 19.48 17.18 -3.17
CA PRO A 578 20.53 16.28 -2.71
C PRO A 578 20.85 15.21 -3.77
N ALA A 579 22.13 14.82 -3.86
CA ALA A 579 22.62 13.88 -4.86
C ALA A 579 21.90 12.51 -4.82
N LEU A 580 21.51 12.04 -3.63
CA LEU A 580 20.89 10.73 -3.44
C LEU A 580 19.35 10.76 -3.48
N ASN A 581 18.73 11.95 -3.58
CA ASN A 581 17.28 12.08 -3.67
C ASN A 581 16.86 13.29 -4.52
N GLY A 582 16.73 13.05 -5.82
CA GLY A 582 16.29 14.06 -6.80
C GLY A 582 14.84 14.53 -6.67
N ASN A 583 14.05 14.00 -5.73
CA ASN A 583 12.65 14.40 -5.54
C ASN A 583 12.49 15.57 -4.55
N MET A 584 13.52 15.92 -3.80
CA MET A 584 13.50 17.06 -2.89
C MET A 584 13.93 18.33 -3.62
N VAL A 585 13.32 19.48 -3.34
CA VAL A 585 13.87 20.79 -3.74
C VAL A 585 14.22 21.53 -2.47
N LEU A 586 15.52 21.70 -2.22
CA LEU A 586 16.07 22.29 -1.01
C LEU A 586 17.05 23.40 -1.40
N LEU A 587 16.80 24.62 -0.95
CA LEU A 587 17.71 25.74 -1.15
C LEU A 587 18.81 25.69 -0.08
N ASP A 588 20.07 25.63 -0.52
CA ASP A 588 21.26 25.49 0.34
C ASP A 588 22.10 26.77 0.38
N SER A 589 22.42 27.32 -0.79
CA SER A 589 23.18 28.57 -0.93
C SER A 589 22.54 29.50 -1.96
N PRO A 590 21.30 29.98 -1.71
CA PRO A 590 20.59 30.84 -2.64
C PRO A 590 21.17 32.25 -2.70
N THR A 591 21.19 32.85 -3.88
CA THR A 591 21.51 34.27 -4.07
C THR A 591 20.45 35.19 -3.46
N GLN A 592 20.80 36.45 -3.15
CA GLN A 592 19.82 37.46 -2.67
C GLN A 592 18.67 37.63 -3.64
N THR A 593 19.00 37.75 -4.94
CA THR A 593 18.02 37.93 -6.01
C THR A 593 17.00 36.79 -6.07
N LEU A 594 17.44 35.55 -5.84
CA LEU A 594 16.54 34.39 -5.79
C LEU A 594 15.59 34.48 -4.59
N LEU A 595 16.13 34.81 -3.41
CA LEU A 595 15.32 34.94 -2.20
C LEU A 595 14.28 36.06 -2.32
N ASP A 596 14.66 37.20 -2.91
CA ASP A 596 13.75 38.31 -3.14
C ASP A 596 12.69 37.95 -4.18
N SER A 597 13.09 37.25 -5.26
CA SER A 597 12.17 36.71 -6.27
C SER A 597 11.14 35.77 -5.67
N LEU A 598 11.53 34.92 -4.71
CA LEU A 598 10.63 34.00 -4.01
C LEU A 598 9.90 34.66 -2.83
N ALA A 599 10.06 35.98 -2.63
CA ALA A 599 9.50 36.72 -1.51
C ALA A 599 9.83 36.11 -0.14
N VAL A 600 11.05 35.58 0.02
CA VAL A 600 11.52 34.99 1.29
C VAL A 600 11.78 36.09 2.31
N ARG A 601 10.86 36.21 3.25
CA ARG A 601 10.93 37.17 4.37
C ARG A 601 11.64 36.59 5.58
N TRP A 602 11.45 35.29 5.81
CA TRP A 602 11.93 34.59 7.00
C TRP A 602 12.93 33.52 6.61
N VAL A 603 14.14 33.59 7.15
CA VAL A 603 15.13 32.51 7.03
C VAL A 603 15.30 31.86 8.39
N VAL A 604 15.17 30.55 8.44
CA VAL A 604 15.34 29.77 9.67
C VAL A 604 16.65 29.02 9.57
N THR A 605 17.49 29.15 10.58
CA THR A 605 18.77 28.42 10.70
C THR A 605 18.77 27.61 11.99
N PRO A 606 19.61 26.57 12.12
CA PRO A 606 19.94 26.02 13.42
C PRO A 606 20.43 27.11 14.36
N GLN A 607 20.10 27.00 15.65
CA GLN A 607 20.46 28.01 16.65
C GLN A 607 21.99 28.16 16.73
N GLY A 608 22.46 29.41 16.73
CA GLY A 608 23.89 29.71 16.78
C GLY A 608 24.59 29.71 15.42
N GLU A 609 23.96 29.21 14.36
CA GLU A 609 24.50 29.37 13.01
C GLU A 609 24.24 30.77 12.46
N PRO A 610 25.24 31.44 11.86
CA PRO A 610 25.06 32.76 11.26
C PRO A 610 24.22 32.68 9.99
N LEU A 611 23.51 33.77 9.67
CA LEU A 611 22.82 33.92 8.39
C LEU A 611 23.85 33.99 7.25
N ARG A 612 23.95 32.92 6.47
CA ARG A 612 24.89 32.84 5.32
C ARG A 612 24.32 33.48 4.05
N THR A 613 23.01 33.67 4.00
CA THR A 613 22.29 34.20 2.84
C THR A 613 22.05 35.70 2.98
N GLY A 614 23.08 36.48 3.32
CA GLY A 614 23.06 37.96 3.37
C GLY A 614 22.71 38.60 4.71
N THR A 615 22.09 39.78 4.67
CA THR A 615 21.76 40.58 5.86
C THR A 615 20.35 40.31 6.35
N GLY A 616 20.17 40.27 7.67
CA GLY A 616 18.87 40.07 8.31
C GLY A 616 18.94 40.29 9.81
N GLN A 617 17.81 40.69 10.40
CA GLN A 617 17.68 40.88 11.84
C GLN A 617 17.20 39.58 12.49
N LYS A 618 17.91 39.06 13.49
CA LYS A 618 17.39 37.95 14.30
C LYS A 618 16.19 38.43 15.10
N VAL A 619 15.04 37.77 14.95
CA VAL A 619 13.77 38.15 15.60
C VAL A 619 13.25 37.11 16.58
N LEU A 620 13.72 35.87 16.50
CA LEU A 620 13.33 34.78 17.39
C LEU A 620 14.49 33.81 17.53
N SER A 621 14.67 33.28 18.75
CA SER A 621 15.47 32.09 19.02
C SER A 621 14.59 31.13 19.82
N ALA A 622 14.23 29.99 19.24
CA ALA A 622 13.28 29.05 19.84
C ALA A 622 13.44 27.65 19.25
N ASN A 623 13.22 26.64 20.10
CA ASN A 623 13.20 25.22 19.72
C ASN A 623 14.43 24.80 18.86
N GLY A 624 15.63 25.22 19.27
CA GLY A 624 16.88 24.88 18.57
C GLY A 624 17.08 25.61 17.23
N CYS A 625 16.30 26.65 16.93
CA CYS A 625 16.42 27.44 15.70
C CYS A 625 16.51 28.95 15.98
N ASP A 626 17.20 29.67 15.09
CA ASP A 626 17.16 31.12 14.99
C ASP A 626 16.34 31.54 13.76
N VAL A 627 15.47 32.54 13.91
CA VAL A 627 14.70 33.13 12.81
C VAL A 627 15.23 34.51 12.48
N TRP A 628 15.56 34.70 11.21
CA TRP A 628 16.08 35.94 10.66
C TRP A 628 15.04 36.58 9.76
N LYS A 629 14.72 37.85 10.02
CA LYS A 629 13.89 38.69 9.18
C LYS A 629 14.77 39.38 8.14
N ARG A 630 14.48 39.14 6.86
CA ARG A 630 15.10 39.84 5.72
C ARG A 630 14.28 41.05 5.30
N GLU A 631 14.94 42.04 4.71
CA GLU A 631 14.26 43.03 3.88
C GLU A 631 14.20 42.53 2.43
N ILE A 632 13.03 42.61 1.80
CA ILE A 632 12.82 42.14 0.43
C ILE A 632 12.98 43.34 -0.49
N SER A 633 13.99 43.31 -1.36
CA SER A 633 14.27 44.38 -2.31
C SER A 633 13.65 44.09 -3.69
N GLY A 634 12.93 45.05 -4.25
CA GLY A 634 12.43 45.00 -5.63
C GLY A 634 11.04 44.37 -5.84
N PRO A 635 10.45 44.55 -7.05
CA PRO A 635 9.08 44.12 -7.35
C PRO A 635 8.95 42.71 -7.95
N LEU A 636 10.06 42.06 -8.33
CA LEU A 636 10.03 40.74 -8.96
C LEU A 636 9.57 39.70 -7.93
N ARG A 637 8.33 39.21 -8.10
CA ARG A 637 7.77 38.13 -7.29
C ARG A 637 7.38 36.97 -8.20
N VAL A 638 8.02 35.83 -7.99
CA VAL A 638 7.83 34.58 -8.71
C VAL A 638 7.29 33.54 -7.73
N SER A 639 6.46 32.64 -8.22
CA SER A 639 5.91 31.54 -7.44
C SER A 639 5.76 30.31 -8.33
N GLY A 640 5.37 29.18 -7.75
CA GLY A 640 4.99 28.02 -8.55
C GLY A 640 3.94 28.33 -9.61
N ALA A 641 3.07 29.32 -9.36
CA ALA A 641 2.03 29.74 -10.29
C ALA A 641 2.59 30.31 -11.60
N SER A 642 3.79 30.90 -11.54
CA SER A 642 4.50 31.42 -12.72
C SER A 642 4.96 30.31 -13.67
N PHE A 643 4.97 29.06 -13.21
CA PHE A 643 5.49 27.89 -13.95
C PHE A 643 4.42 26.83 -14.23
N ALA A 644 3.30 26.84 -13.50
CA ALA A 644 2.24 25.87 -13.66
C ALA A 644 1.23 26.31 -14.74
N PRO A 645 0.98 25.51 -15.78
CA PRO A 645 -0.08 25.80 -16.73
C PRO A 645 -1.46 25.66 -16.06
N GLY A 646 -2.39 26.55 -16.41
CA GLY A 646 -3.79 26.47 -15.93
C GLY A 646 -4.23 27.58 -14.99
N TRP A 647 -3.36 28.56 -14.67
CA TRP A 647 -3.80 29.77 -13.96
C TRP A 647 -4.63 30.69 -14.86
N ARG A 648 -5.80 31.14 -14.35
CA ARG A 648 -6.72 32.09 -15.00
C ARG A 648 -7.37 32.95 -13.93
N ASP A 649 -7.45 34.25 -14.15
CA ASP A 649 -8.11 35.21 -13.24
C ASP A 649 -7.67 35.06 -11.77
N GLY A 650 -6.37 34.83 -11.55
CA GLY A 650 -5.80 34.65 -10.20
C GLY A 650 -6.19 33.34 -9.50
N LYS A 651 -6.71 32.34 -10.22
CA LYS A 651 -7.03 31.00 -9.68
C LYS A 651 -6.43 29.89 -10.52
N TYR A 652 -6.03 28.79 -9.86
CA TYR A 652 -5.56 27.60 -10.55
C TYR A 652 -6.74 26.76 -11.05
N GLN A 653 -6.92 26.71 -12.37
CA GLN A 653 -8.08 26.07 -13.03
C GLN A 653 -7.65 25.34 -14.31
N PRO A 654 -6.87 24.24 -14.20
CA PRO A 654 -6.37 23.53 -15.37
C PRO A 654 -7.52 22.94 -16.21
N GLN A 655 -7.39 23.03 -17.55
CA GLN A 655 -8.39 22.49 -18.48
C GLN A 655 -8.51 20.97 -18.35
N SER A 656 -7.41 20.28 -18.06
CA SER A 656 -7.39 18.84 -17.81
C SER A 656 -8.33 18.41 -16.68
N PHE A 657 -8.43 19.21 -15.61
CA PHE A 657 -9.34 18.93 -14.49
C PHE A 657 -10.81 19.10 -14.91
N ARG A 658 -11.14 20.16 -15.66
CA ARG A 658 -12.51 20.38 -16.15
C ARG A 658 -12.96 19.28 -17.12
N LEU A 659 -12.10 18.93 -18.08
CA LEU A 659 -12.36 17.83 -19.03
C LEU A 659 -12.48 16.50 -18.29
N GLY A 660 -11.58 16.23 -17.35
CA GLY A 660 -11.60 15.01 -16.55
C GLY A 660 -12.87 14.89 -15.71
N GLY A 661 -13.33 15.99 -15.12
CA GLY A 661 -14.60 16.07 -14.40
C GLY A 661 -15.78 15.73 -15.30
N PHE A 662 -15.86 16.33 -16.50
CA PHE A 662 -16.91 16.01 -17.48
C PHE A 662 -16.91 14.53 -17.87
N VAL A 663 -15.75 13.97 -18.23
CA VAL A 663 -15.62 12.56 -18.62
C VAL A 663 -16.03 11.63 -17.47
N SER A 664 -15.61 11.94 -16.24
CA SER A 664 -15.95 11.16 -15.05
C SER A 664 -17.45 11.17 -14.76
N LEU A 665 -18.11 12.32 -14.92
CA LEU A 665 -19.56 12.45 -14.76
C LEU A 665 -20.33 11.65 -15.82
N CYS A 666 -19.90 11.71 -17.09
CA CYS A 666 -20.48 10.90 -18.17
C CYS A 666 -20.33 9.39 -17.88
N ALA A 667 -19.15 8.97 -17.41
CA ALA A 667 -18.90 7.58 -17.03
C ALA A 667 -19.76 7.13 -15.84
N LEU A 668 -19.93 7.99 -14.83
CA LEU A 668 -20.82 7.74 -13.69
C LEU A 668 -22.29 7.61 -14.11
N ALA A 669 -22.76 8.47 -15.02
CA ALA A 669 -24.10 8.39 -15.57
C ALA A 669 -24.32 7.08 -16.33
N PHE A 670 -23.34 6.64 -17.12
CA PHE A 670 -23.36 5.34 -17.80
C PHE A 670 -23.43 4.16 -16.81
N VAL A 671 -22.63 4.20 -15.73
CA VAL A 671 -22.68 3.18 -14.66
C VAL A 671 -24.05 3.17 -13.97
N ALA A 672 -24.60 4.33 -13.63
CA ALA A 672 -25.91 4.45 -12.99
C ALA A 672 -27.02 3.86 -13.88
N ALA A 673 -27.03 4.20 -15.17
CA ALA A 673 -27.96 3.65 -16.14
C ALA A 673 -27.82 2.12 -16.28
N SER A 674 -26.58 1.61 -16.32
CA SER A 674 -26.29 0.17 -16.41
C SER A 674 -26.77 -0.63 -15.18
N LEU A 675 -26.88 0.02 -14.02
CA LEU A 675 -27.40 -0.55 -12.79
C LEU A 675 -28.91 -0.33 -12.62
N GLY A 676 -29.59 0.31 -13.58
CA GLY A 676 -31.03 0.56 -13.54
C GLY A 676 -31.44 1.77 -12.69
N PHE A 677 -30.50 2.64 -12.28
CA PHE A 677 -30.85 3.90 -11.62
C PHE A 677 -31.36 4.92 -12.64
N LYS A 678 -32.55 5.47 -12.40
CA LYS A 678 -33.08 6.62 -13.16
C LYS A 678 -32.46 7.91 -12.62
N TRP A 679 -31.58 8.54 -13.38
CA TRP A 679 -31.01 9.85 -13.05
C TRP A 679 -31.95 10.97 -13.50
N SER A 680 -32.48 11.76 -12.57
CA SER A 680 -33.11 13.05 -12.87
C SER A 680 -32.17 14.18 -12.46
N ALA A 681 -31.18 14.50 -13.29
CA ALA A 681 -30.33 15.66 -13.05
C ALA A 681 -31.07 16.93 -13.47
N ARG A 682 -31.55 17.73 -12.51
CA ARG A 682 -31.86 19.14 -12.74
C ARG A 682 -30.55 19.90 -12.62
N PHE A 683 -29.87 20.16 -13.73
CA PHE A 683 -28.77 21.11 -13.76
C PHE A 683 -29.35 22.52 -13.54
N ARG A 684 -28.93 23.21 -12.47
CA ARG A 684 -29.09 24.65 -12.30
C ARG A 684 -27.73 25.30 -12.42
#